data_AF-A0A8C4ZD28-F1
#
_entry.id   AF-A0A8C4ZD28-F1
#
_cell.length_a   1.000
_cell.length_b   1.000
_cell.length_c   1.000
_cell.angle_alpha   90.00
_cell.angle_beta   90.00
_cell.angle_gamma   90.00
#
_symmetry.space_group_name_H-M   'P 1'
#
loop_
_entity.id
_entity.type
_entity.pdbx_description
1 polymer ?
#
loop_
_entity_poly.entity_id
_entity_poly.type
_entity_poly.pdbx_seq_one_letter_code
_entity_poly.pdbx_strand_id
1 'polypeptide(L)'
;MMETEDDDVPLILTWDEASSGLLNEETERADENGGGNYDVVNNAVIATPGPQNHRPQNASFRHSWEMNYQEAAIYLQEGENNDKFFTHPRNPKALAAYLFAHNHLFYMMELLTGLLLMVLSLCEAPAVPSLRLDVYGHATLELLALVMVAFELCMKLRWLGFDTFIRHKRTMVKTGVLMLQFVEAIVVLVRQMSHLRVTRALRPIFLVDCRYCGAVRRNLRQIFQSLPPFIDILLLLLFFMVIFAILGFCLFSPNTSDPVGPARTLDRPHLYWPLFPDVMMPAYSRNRWCCVFFIVYLSIELYFVMNLLLAVVFDTFNGVEKMKFKSLLLHKRSAIDHAFQLLVSRQRPEGVSLKQFDGLMRFYRPRMSARDRYLTYKTLNVSDTPMLSGEHWFDDLPHTTFLIFKGINLLVKSKAFQYTMYVVVATNGIWILVETYMLNSKPPPINRSGRTLCPVSFSVLSHCSPLVYGVEVLLKVAGLGPMAYISSGWNLFDFSVTVFAFLGLIALAFDMEPFYFIVVLRPLQLLRLFKIKQRYRNVLDTMFELFPRMASLGLTLIIFYYSFAIVGMEFFADVIHPNCCNTSTVADSYRQKNVTIGNRTVLLEGYYHLNNFNNILSSFGSTEPLWRCVCVCVCVCVCVCVCVCVCVCVCVCVCVCVCVCVAEENGIVFEVEVGRDEALATLELYKQTSCAKGPDCECLSLQHTSLVYQGRRSRTKSDLSIKMYEEEIQEWYAEFSRENLSENDQGLERVLDSPASDPPHHDAPQPPQPVTPK
;
A
#
# COMPACT_ATOMS: atom_id res chain seq x y z
N MET A 1 20.90 -24.19 -17.17
CA MET A 1 20.17 -24.33 -15.89
C MET A 1 19.94 -22.92 -15.38
N MET A 2 18.69 -22.46 -15.34
CA MET A 2 18.28 -21.26 -14.62
C MET A 2 17.38 -21.73 -13.48
N GLU A 3 17.59 -21.21 -12.27
CA GLU A 3 16.70 -21.48 -11.15
C GLU A 3 15.48 -20.57 -11.25
N THR A 4 14.29 -21.16 -11.15
CA THR A 4 13.01 -20.44 -11.23
C THR A 4 12.69 -19.78 -9.89
N GLU A 5 13.09 -18.51 -9.73
CA GLU A 5 12.85 -17.76 -8.49
C GLU A 5 11.37 -17.44 -8.21
N ASP A 6 11.01 -17.43 -6.92
CA ASP A 6 9.64 -17.18 -6.43
C ASP A 6 9.37 -15.68 -6.23
N ASP A 7 8.36 -15.12 -6.90
CA ASP A 7 8.07 -13.67 -6.86
C ASP A 7 6.55 -13.32 -6.73
N ASP A 8 6.21 -12.02 -6.86
CA ASP A 8 4.88 -11.35 -7.00
C ASP A 8 4.27 -10.71 -5.73
N VAL A 9 3.55 -9.55 -5.78
CA VAL A 9 2.40 -9.10 -6.62
C VAL A 9 2.29 -7.51 -6.63
N PRO A 10 1.49 -6.81 -7.46
CA PRO A 10 0.78 -5.51 -7.19
C PRO A 10 -0.14 -5.26 -5.98
N LEU A 11 -0.37 -3.98 -5.62
CA LEU A 11 -1.59 -3.55 -4.93
C LEU A 11 -1.82 -2.05 -5.15
N ILE A 12 -3.05 -1.70 -5.51
CA ILE A 12 -3.57 -0.33 -5.65
C ILE A 12 -4.98 -0.36 -5.04
N LEU A 13 -5.44 0.79 -4.52
CA LEU A 13 -6.53 0.86 -3.54
C LEU A 13 -7.95 0.61 -4.09
N THR A 14 -8.76 -0.06 -3.28
CA THR A 14 -10.23 0.08 -3.23
C THR A 14 -10.61 1.42 -2.59
N TRP A 15 -11.83 1.92 -2.85
CA TRP A 15 -12.37 3.11 -2.18
C TRP A 15 -13.82 2.92 -1.71
N ASP A 16 -14.04 3.42 -0.49
CA ASP A 16 -15.24 3.84 0.26
C ASP A 16 -16.61 3.15 0.12
N GLU A 17 -17.19 2.90 1.30
CA GLU A 17 -18.58 2.51 1.52
C GLU A 17 -19.47 3.75 1.65
N ALA A 18 -20.62 3.79 0.94
CA ALA A 18 -21.59 4.89 1.09
C ALA A 18 -23.06 4.53 0.82
N SER A 19 -23.52 3.29 1.04
CA SER A 19 -24.96 2.97 1.19
C SER A 19 -25.21 1.53 1.69
N SER A 20 -25.16 1.30 3.00
CA SER A 20 -25.72 0.08 3.62
C SER A 20 -27.24 0.25 3.82
N GLY A 21 -28.06 -0.50 3.08
CA GLY A 21 -29.51 -0.47 3.21
C GLY A 21 -30.16 -1.76 2.70
N LEU A 22 -30.90 -2.41 3.60
CA LEU A 22 -31.60 -3.70 3.49
C LEU A 22 -31.94 -4.21 2.07
N LEU A 23 -31.79 -5.52 1.87
CA LEU A 23 -32.92 -6.40 1.53
C LEU A 23 -32.65 -7.86 1.92
N ASN A 24 -33.73 -8.64 2.04
CA ASN A 24 -33.81 -9.84 2.88
C ASN A 24 -33.15 -11.10 2.29
N GLU A 25 -32.91 -12.07 3.18
CA GLU A 25 -32.81 -13.48 2.83
C GLU A 25 -34.15 -13.98 2.26
N GLU A 26 -34.13 -14.72 1.14
CA GLU A 26 -35.12 -15.77 0.89
C GLU A 26 -34.40 -17.06 0.47
N THR A 27 -34.73 -18.15 1.17
CA THR A 27 -34.03 -19.43 1.09
C THR A 27 -34.83 -20.41 0.23
N GLU A 28 -34.38 -20.69 -0.99
CA GLU A 28 -34.87 -21.83 -1.77
C GLU A 28 -33.97 -23.06 -1.62
N ARG A 29 -34.60 -24.23 -1.71
CA ARG A 29 -34.02 -25.53 -1.31
C ARG A 29 -33.26 -26.16 -2.48
N ALA A 30 -32.15 -26.82 -2.18
CA ALA A 30 -31.56 -27.80 -3.08
C ALA A 30 -32.29 -29.14 -2.91
N ASP A 31 -32.81 -29.70 -4.00
CA ASP A 31 -33.17 -31.12 -4.08
C ASP A 31 -31.94 -31.94 -4.49
N GLU A 32 -31.75 -33.09 -3.86
CA GLU A 32 -30.69 -34.03 -4.19
C GLU A 32 -31.11 -34.93 -5.36
N ASN A 33 -30.31 -35.00 -6.43
CA ASN A 33 -29.79 -36.24 -7.04
C ASN A 33 -29.10 -35.98 -8.40
N GLY A 34 -28.22 -36.90 -8.81
CA GLY A 34 -27.66 -36.94 -10.17
C GLY A 34 -26.14 -36.79 -10.27
N GLY A 35 -25.40 -37.86 -9.96
CA GLY A 35 -23.99 -37.95 -10.33
C GLY A 35 -23.83 -38.26 -11.82
N GLY A 36 -22.94 -37.55 -12.51
CA GLY A 36 -22.59 -37.79 -13.91
C GLY A 36 -21.08 -37.71 -14.12
N ASN A 37 -20.50 -38.72 -14.76
CA ASN A 37 -19.09 -38.74 -15.15
C ASN A 37 -18.90 -37.97 -16.46
N TYR A 38 -17.77 -37.26 -16.61
CA TYR A 38 -17.45 -36.51 -17.83
C TYR A 38 -16.33 -37.19 -18.62
N ASP A 39 -16.70 -38.14 -19.47
CA ASP A 39 -15.78 -38.71 -20.47
C ASP A 39 -15.84 -37.89 -21.76
N VAL A 40 -14.67 -37.42 -22.23
CA VAL A 40 -14.54 -36.60 -23.44
C VAL A 40 -14.44 -37.49 -24.66
N VAL A 41 -15.45 -37.45 -25.54
CA VAL A 41 -15.44 -38.18 -26.83
C VAL A 41 -15.83 -37.24 -27.98
N ASN A 42 -15.09 -37.36 -29.09
CA ASN A 42 -15.32 -36.64 -30.33
C ASN A 42 -16.74 -36.81 -30.87
N ASN A 43 -17.26 -35.78 -31.57
CA ASN A 43 -18.34 -35.95 -32.52
C ASN A 43 -18.14 -35.03 -33.74
N ALA A 44 -17.87 -35.64 -34.90
CA ALA A 44 -18.14 -35.01 -36.18
C ALA A 44 -19.61 -35.24 -36.52
N VAL A 45 -20.33 -34.20 -36.96
CA VAL A 45 -21.78 -34.28 -37.23
C VAL A 45 -22.04 -34.28 -38.73
N ILE A 46 -22.46 -35.43 -39.26
CA ILE A 46 -23.07 -35.53 -40.59
C ILE A 46 -24.50 -35.01 -40.49
N ALA A 47 -24.89 -34.10 -41.39
CA ALA A 47 -26.20 -33.46 -41.35
C ALA A 47 -27.30 -34.34 -41.98
N THR A 48 -28.44 -34.48 -41.30
CA THR A 48 -29.71 -34.93 -41.87
C THR A 48 -30.84 -33.99 -41.45
N PRO A 49 -31.78 -33.62 -42.34
CA PRO A 49 -32.81 -32.64 -42.03
C PRO A 49 -34.03 -33.26 -41.33
N GLY A 50 -34.33 -32.78 -40.12
CA GLY A 50 -35.56 -33.11 -39.40
C GLY A 50 -35.86 -32.05 -38.32
N PRO A 51 -37.14 -31.72 -38.05
CA PRO A 51 -37.49 -30.63 -37.14
C PRO A 51 -37.24 -31.02 -35.68
N GLN A 52 -36.20 -30.46 -35.05
CA GLN A 52 -35.85 -30.72 -33.65
C GLN A 52 -36.32 -29.60 -32.71
N ASN A 53 -36.67 -29.98 -31.48
CA ASN A 53 -37.08 -29.06 -30.42
C ASN A 53 -35.92 -28.17 -29.95
N HIS A 54 -35.92 -26.88 -30.35
CA HIS A 54 -34.86 -25.92 -30.00
C HIS A 54 -34.74 -25.53 -28.51
N ARG A 55 -35.61 -25.99 -27.60
CA ARG A 55 -35.56 -25.59 -26.17
C ARG A 55 -34.39 -26.19 -25.36
N PRO A 56 -34.22 -27.53 -25.25
CA PRO A 56 -33.15 -28.10 -24.42
C PRO A 56 -31.73 -27.78 -24.89
N GLN A 57 -31.47 -27.79 -26.21
CA GLN A 57 -30.14 -27.49 -26.78
C GLN A 57 -29.69 -26.05 -26.47
N ASN A 58 -30.60 -25.08 -26.47
CA ASN A 58 -30.28 -23.70 -26.11
C ASN A 58 -29.98 -23.53 -24.61
N ALA A 59 -30.49 -24.39 -23.73
CA ALA A 59 -30.22 -24.32 -22.29
C ALA A 59 -28.79 -24.80 -21.96
N SER A 60 -28.36 -25.95 -22.49
CA SER A 60 -26.99 -26.45 -22.28
C SER A 60 -25.94 -25.54 -22.92
N PHE A 61 -26.20 -25.02 -24.13
CA PHE A 61 -25.31 -24.06 -24.78
C PHE A 61 -25.20 -22.75 -23.99
N ARG A 62 -26.31 -22.23 -23.45
CA ARG A 62 -26.30 -21.04 -22.58
C ARG A 62 -25.47 -21.26 -21.32
N HIS A 63 -25.66 -22.39 -20.63
CA HIS A 63 -24.91 -22.73 -19.42
C HIS A 63 -23.40 -22.86 -19.71
N SER A 64 -23.02 -23.45 -20.84
CA SER A 64 -21.61 -23.50 -21.28
C SER A 64 -20.99 -22.11 -21.46
N TRP A 65 -21.70 -21.16 -22.08
CA TRP A 65 -21.18 -19.79 -22.21
C TRP A 65 -21.12 -19.03 -20.87
N GLU A 66 -22.08 -19.26 -19.97
CA GLU A 66 -22.07 -18.66 -18.63
C GLU A 66 -20.87 -19.16 -17.81
N MET A 67 -20.47 -20.44 -17.94
CA MET A 67 -19.22 -20.95 -17.39
C MET A 67 -17.98 -20.29 -18.02
N ASN A 68 -17.91 -20.18 -19.36
CA ASN A 68 -16.78 -19.52 -20.04
C ASN A 68 -16.62 -18.05 -19.62
N TYR A 69 -17.72 -17.32 -19.40
CA TYR A 69 -17.66 -15.93 -18.90
C TYR A 69 -17.15 -15.84 -17.47
N GLN A 70 -17.50 -16.80 -16.62
CA GLN A 70 -16.99 -16.89 -15.26
C GLN A 70 -15.50 -17.27 -15.25
N GLU A 71 -15.07 -18.21 -16.09
CA GLU A 71 -13.67 -18.62 -16.22
C GLU A 71 -12.79 -17.47 -16.73
N ALA A 72 -13.22 -16.78 -17.82
CA ALA A 72 -12.52 -15.61 -18.34
C ALA A 72 -12.47 -14.45 -17.33
N ALA A 73 -13.52 -14.24 -16.53
CA ALA A 73 -13.50 -13.26 -15.44
C ALA A 73 -12.51 -13.64 -14.32
N ILE A 74 -12.32 -14.94 -14.06
CA ILE A 74 -11.30 -15.43 -13.12
C ILE A 74 -9.90 -15.21 -13.69
N TYR A 75 -9.62 -15.49 -14.97
CA TYR A 75 -8.31 -15.15 -15.55
C TYR A 75 -7.99 -13.64 -15.44
N LEU A 76 -8.97 -12.75 -15.67
CA LEU A 76 -8.78 -11.30 -15.43
C LEU A 76 -8.47 -10.99 -13.95
N GLN A 77 -9.13 -11.66 -13.01
CA GLN A 77 -8.87 -11.50 -11.56
C GLN A 77 -7.52 -12.06 -11.15
N GLU A 78 -7.12 -13.24 -11.63
CA GLU A 78 -5.79 -13.83 -11.40
C GLU A 78 -4.69 -12.97 -12.04
N GLY A 79 -4.94 -12.34 -13.19
CA GLY A 79 -4.06 -11.33 -13.78
C GLY A 79 -3.96 -10.03 -12.97
N GLU A 80 -5.08 -9.51 -12.46
CA GLU A 80 -5.13 -8.30 -11.61
C GLU A 80 -4.49 -8.53 -10.23
N ASN A 81 -4.72 -9.72 -9.66
CA ASN A 81 -4.11 -10.22 -8.42
C ASN A 81 -2.69 -10.78 -8.61
N ASN A 82 -2.24 -10.97 -9.85
CA ASN A 82 -1.00 -11.66 -10.20
C ASN A 82 -0.80 -13.02 -9.49
N ASP A 83 -1.86 -13.83 -9.43
CA ASP A 83 -1.85 -15.22 -8.96
C ASP A 83 -1.51 -16.17 -10.12
N LYS A 84 -0.72 -17.22 -9.85
CA LYS A 84 -0.18 -18.11 -10.89
C LYS A 84 -1.27 -19.01 -11.52
N PHE A 85 -1.44 -18.97 -12.84
CA PHE A 85 -2.48 -19.73 -13.57
C PHE A 85 -2.44 -21.26 -13.38
N PHE A 86 -1.36 -21.84 -12.85
CA PHE A 86 -1.32 -23.27 -12.47
C PHE A 86 -2.38 -23.66 -11.42
N THR A 87 -2.80 -22.71 -10.56
CA THR A 87 -3.84 -22.94 -9.53
C THR A 87 -5.27 -22.62 -9.99
N HIS A 88 -5.48 -22.45 -11.29
CA HIS A 88 -6.77 -22.05 -11.87
C HIS A 88 -7.88 -23.09 -11.62
N PRO A 89 -9.09 -22.69 -11.16
CA PRO A 89 -10.09 -23.60 -10.63
C PRO A 89 -10.94 -24.36 -11.67
N ARG A 90 -10.33 -25.32 -12.39
CA ARG A 90 -10.99 -26.15 -13.42
C ARG A 90 -12.16 -27.04 -12.95
N ASN A 91 -12.33 -27.24 -11.64
CA ASN A 91 -13.34 -28.13 -11.06
C ASN A 91 -14.36 -27.32 -10.24
N PRO A 92 -15.67 -27.66 -10.22
CA PRO A 92 -16.69 -26.91 -9.47
C PRO A 92 -16.41 -26.87 -7.95
N LYS A 93 -15.80 -27.93 -7.40
CA LYS A 93 -15.35 -27.96 -5.99
C LYS A 93 -14.16 -27.03 -5.72
N ALA A 94 -13.28 -26.81 -6.71
CA ALA A 94 -12.17 -25.87 -6.63
C ALA A 94 -12.66 -24.43 -6.84
N LEU A 95 -13.60 -24.21 -7.77
CA LEU A 95 -14.27 -22.92 -8.01
C LEU A 95 -14.97 -22.41 -6.76
N ALA A 96 -15.72 -23.26 -6.05
CA ALA A 96 -16.34 -22.90 -4.78
C ALA A 96 -15.30 -22.53 -3.68
N ALA A 97 -14.14 -23.19 -3.66
CA ALA A 97 -13.06 -22.87 -2.71
C ALA A 97 -12.33 -21.56 -3.08
N TYR A 98 -12.07 -21.34 -4.38
CA TYR A 98 -11.49 -20.10 -4.91
C TYR A 98 -12.40 -18.91 -4.58
N LEU A 99 -13.70 -18.99 -4.90
CA LEU A 99 -14.67 -17.93 -4.62
C LEU A 99 -14.79 -17.65 -3.11
N PHE A 100 -14.76 -18.69 -2.26
CA PHE A 100 -14.75 -18.49 -0.81
C PHE A 100 -13.51 -17.71 -0.34
N ALA A 101 -12.32 -18.11 -0.79
CA ALA A 101 -11.05 -17.49 -0.40
C ALA A 101 -10.84 -16.06 -0.96
N HIS A 102 -11.46 -15.72 -2.10
CA HIS A 102 -11.33 -14.41 -2.73
C HIS A 102 -12.40 -13.38 -2.28
N ASN A 103 -13.23 -13.74 -1.30
CA ASN A 103 -14.21 -12.82 -0.73
C ASN A 103 -13.55 -11.69 0.08
N HIS A 104 -14.06 -10.46 -0.07
CA HIS A 104 -13.63 -9.29 0.70
C HIS A 104 -13.71 -9.50 2.22
N LEU A 105 -14.70 -10.28 2.70
CA LEU A 105 -14.84 -10.66 4.11
C LEU A 105 -13.66 -11.53 4.59
N PHE A 106 -13.17 -12.45 3.76
CA PHE A 106 -12.01 -13.28 4.09
C PHE A 106 -10.74 -12.43 4.21
N TYR A 107 -10.52 -11.50 3.26
CA TYR A 107 -9.39 -10.57 3.33
C TYR A 107 -9.44 -9.63 4.55
N MET A 108 -10.64 -9.19 4.97
CA MET A 108 -10.80 -8.37 6.17
C MET A 108 -10.60 -9.17 7.45
N MET A 109 -10.99 -10.45 7.46
CA MET A 109 -10.68 -11.39 8.54
C MET A 109 -9.15 -11.58 8.69
N GLU A 110 -8.41 -11.82 7.58
CA GLU A 110 -6.94 -11.91 7.62
C GLU A 110 -6.31 -10.64 8.23
N LEU A 111 -6.74 -9.47 7.76
CA LEU A 111 -6.19 -8.18 8.19
C LEU A 111 -6.48 -7.91 9.67
N LEU A 112 -7.71 -8.16 10.13
CA LEU A 112 -8.11 -7.95 11.51
C LEU A 112 -7.38 -8.90 12.46
N THR A 113 -7.24 -10.18 12.09
CA THR A 113 -6.50 -11.17 12.88
C THR A 113 -5.01 -10.85 12.95
N GLY A 114 -4.38 -10.46 11.83
CA GLY A 114 -3.00 -10.01 11.78
C GLY A 114 -2.74 -8.75 12.61
N LEU A 115 -3.67 -7.77 12.57
CA LEU A 115 -3.58 -6.56 13.38
C LEU A 115 -3.79 -6.85 14.88
N LEU A 116 -4.73 -7.73 15.23
CA LEU A 116 -5.00 -8.13 16.62
C LEU A 116 -3.77 -8.77 17.28
N LEU A 117 -3.09 -9.69 16.58
CA LEU A 117 -1.86 -10.34 17.06
C LEU A 117 -0.71 -9.34 17.32
N MET A 118 -0.62 -8.28 16.51
CA MET A 118 0.33 -7.18 16.70
C MET A 118 -0.06 -6.32 17.91
N VAL A 119 -1.32 -5.89 17.99
CA VAL A 119 -1.87 -5.01 19.06
C VAL A 119 -1.81 -5.70 20.44
N LEU A 120 -1.96 -7.02 20.51
CA LEU A 120 -1.92 -7.78 21.77
C LEU A 120 -0.60 -7.58 22.56
N SER A 121 0.50 -7.22 21.87
CA SER A 121 1.78 -6.88 22.50
C SER A 121 1.75 -5.66 23.43
N LEU A 122 0.72 -4.80 23.35
CA LEU A 122 0.50 -3.68 24.28
C LEU A 122 0.01 -4.16 25.66
N CYS A 123 -0.71 -5.29 25.68
CA CYS A 123 -1.41 -5.83 26.85
C CYS A 123 -0.65 -6.98 27.53
N GLU A 124 0.23 -7.64 26.78
CA GLU A 124 1.13 -8.71 27.21
C GLU A 124 2.34 -8.19 28.01
N ALA A 125 2.81 -8.93 29.01
CA ALA A 125 4.01 -8.56 29.76
C ALA A 125 5.28 -8.56 28.86
N PRO A 126 6.11 -7.51 28.87
CA PRO A 126 5.99 -6.26 29.65
C PRO A 126 4.96 -5.27 29.05
N ALA A 127 3.89 -5.02 29.81
CA ALA A 127 2.64 -4.43 29.33
C ALA A 127 2.49 -2.96 29.73
N VAL A 128 1.90 -2.15 28.83
CA VAL A 128 1.55 -0.75 29.11
C VAL A 128 0.63 -0.71 30.35
N PRO A 129 0.98 0.04 31.42
CA PRO A 129 0.28 -0.08 32.70
C PRO A 129 -1.24 0.12 32.65
N SER A 130 -1.74 0.94 31.72
CA SER A 130 -3.17 1.20 31.50
C SER A 130 -3.91 0.12 30.68
N LEU A 131 -3.19 -0.81 30.06
CA LEU A 131 -3.73 -1.86 29.15
C LEU A 131 -3.34 -3.29 29.58
N ARG A 132 -2.69 -3.45 30.74
CA ARG A 132 -2.23 -4.74 31.25
C ARG A 132 -3.39 -5.71 31.47
N LEU A 133 -3.38 -6.83 30.75
CA LEU A 133 -4.30 -7.96 30.97
C LEU A 133 -3.64 -9.06 31.79
N ASP A 134 -4.44 -9.76 32.59
CA ASP A 134 -4.04 -10.99 33.28
C ASP A 134 -3.56 -12.06 32.29
N VAL A 135 -2.70 -12.96 32.78
CA VAL A 135 -2.03 -14.00 31.97
C VAL A 135 -3.03 -14.86 31.19
N TYR A 136 -4.10 -15.30 31.86
CA TYR A 136 -5.18 -16.05 31.22
C TYR A 136 -5.92 -15.22 30.14
N GLY A 137 -6.13 -13.92 30.38
CA GLY A 137 -6.84 -13.04 29.47
C GLY A 137 -6.10 -12.81 28.16
N HIS A 138 -4.80 -12.48 28.22
CA HIS A 138 -4.03 -12.30 26.98
C HIS A 138 -3.69 -13.63 26.29
N ALA A 139 -3.42 -14.72 27.02
CA ALA A 139 -3.12 -16.02 26.42
C ALA A 139 -4.34 -16.66 25.71
N THR A 140 -5.57 -16.44 26.21
CA THR A 140 -6.78 -16.91 25.51
C THR A 140 -7.11 -16.09 24.27
N LEU A 141 -6.87 -14.77 24.28
CA LEU A 141 -6.97 -13.92 23.08
C LEU A 141 -5.91 -14.29 22.03
N GLU A 142 -4.67 -14.59 22.44
CA GLU A 142 -3.63 -15.10 21.55
C GLU A 142 -4.06 -16.43 20.90
N LEU A 143 -4.51 -17.40 21.70
CA LEU A 143 -4.95 -18.70 21.22
C LEU A 143 -6.12 -18.59 20.24
N LEU A 144 -7.11 -17.73 20.53
CA LEU A 144 -8.25 -17.46 19.64
C LEU A 144 -7.78 -16.92 18.28
N ALA A 145 -6.87 -15.94 18.28
CA ALA A 145 -6.35 -15.36 17.04
C ALA A 145 -5.50 -16.37 16.24
N LEU A 146 -4.68 -17.21 16.91
CA LEU A 146 -3.92 -18.28 16.24
C LEU A 146 -4.83 -19.36 15.64
N VAL A 147 -5.98 -19.67 16.26
CA VAL A 147 -7.00 -20.57 15.68
C VAL A 147 -7.64 -19.96 14.42
N MET A 148 -7.86 -18.64 14.38
CA MET A 148 -8.32 -17.97 13.15
C MET A 148 -7.27 -18.05 12.02
N VAL A 149 -5.98 -17.86 12.32
CA VAL A 149 -4.89 -18.06 11.33
C VAL A 149 -4.80 -19.52 10.86
N ALA A 150 -5.06 -20.49 11.74
CA ALA A 150 -5.12 -21.90 11.35
C ALA A 150 -6.29 -22.16 10.37
N PHE A 151 -7.46 -21.55 10.60
CA PHE A 151 -8.60 -21.63 9.70
C PHE A 151 -8.31 -21.01 8.32
N GLU A 152 -7.63 -19.85 8.26
CA GLU A 152 -7.16 -19.26 6.99
C GLU A 152 -6.30 -20.24 6.18
N LEU A 153 -5.32 -20.89 6.84
CA LEU A 153 -4.38 -21.81 6.19
C LEU A 153 -5.09 -23.08 5.72
N CYS A 154 -6.04 -23.62 6.49
CA CYS A 154 -6.87 -24.75 6.07
C CYS A 154 -7.71 -24.43 4.83
N MET A 155 -8.26 -23.20 4.71
CA MET A 155 -8.99 -22.78 3.52
C MET A 155 -8.07 -22.54 2.32
N LYS A 156 -6.89 -21.95 2.51
CA LYS A 156 -5.86 -21.83 1.46
C LYS A 156 -5.37 -23.20 0.97
N LEU A 157 -5.16 -24.17 1.86
CA LEU A 157 -4.82 -25.56 1.52
C LEU A 157 -5.93 -26.25 0.70
N ARG A 158 -7.20 -26.02 1.05
CA ARG A 158 -8.37 -26.56 0.32
C ARG A 158 -8.49 -26.02 -1.12
N TRP A 159 -8.04 -24.79 -1.38
CA TRP A 159 -7.99 -24.23 -2.73
C TRP A 159 -6.73 -24.68 -3.51
N LEU A 160 -5.54 -24.47 -2.94
CA LEU A 160 -4.27 -24.64 -3.65
C LEU A 160 -3.87 -26.10 -3.89
N GLY A 161 -4.38 -27.03 -3.07
CA GLY A 161 -3.94 -28.42 -3.03
C GLY A 161 -2.65 -28.63 -2.23
N PHE A 162 -2.44 -29.87 -1.76
CA PHE A 162 -1.40 -30.22 -0.79
C PHE A 162 0.03 -30.03 -1.30
N ASP A 163 0.33 -30.50 -2.52
CA ASP A 163 1.66 -30.40 -3.13
C ASP A 163 2.06 -28.93 -3.36
N THR A 164 1.17 -28.15 -3.98
CA THR A 164 1.34 -26.70 -4.20
C THR A 164 1.56 -25.95 -2.89
N PHE A 165 0.78 -26.26 -1.85
CA PHE A 165 0.87 -25.61 -0.54
C PHE A 165 2.22 -25.85 0.16
N ILE A 166 2.78 -27.06 0.03
CA ILE A 166 4.07 -27.44 0.61
C ILE A 166 5.24 -26.88 -0.19
N ARG A 167 5.18 -26.88 -1.53
CA ARG A 167 6.22 -26.27 -2.37
C ARG A 167 6.32 -24.75 -2.17
N HIS A 168 5.20 -24.08 -1.87
CA HIS A 168 5.15 -22.64 -1.68
C HIS A 168 5.76 -22.21 -0.32
N LYS A 169 7.05 -21.87 -0.37
CA LYS A 169 7.90 -21.47 0.78
C LYS A 169 7.20 -20.54 1.79
N ARG A 170 6.45 -19.53 1.32
CA ARG A 170 5.79 -18.53 2.17
C ARG A 170 4.71 -19.13 3.09
N THR A 171 3.87 -20.04 2.59
CA THR A 171 2.84 -20.72 3.42
C THR A 171 3.48 -21.69 4.40
N MET A 172 4.58 -22.35 4.01
CA MET A 172 5.34 -23.19 4.94
C MET A 172 5.95 -22.40 6.10
N VAL A 173 6.57 -21.23 5.85
CA VAL A 173 7.09 -20.38 6.93
C VAL A 173 5.96 -19.83 7.81
N LYS A 174 4.83 -19.35 7.24
CA LYS A 174 3.64 -18.94 8.03
C LYS A 174 3.12 -20.09 8.91
N THR A 175 3.12 -21.32 8.40
CA THR A 175 2.69 -22.52 9.14
C THR A 175 3.68 -22.87 10.26
N GLY A 176 5.00 -22.79 10.01
CA GLY A 176 6.03 -23.02 11.04
C GLY A 176 5.96 -22.01 12.19
N VAL A 177 5.79 -20.73 11.89
CA VAL A 177 5.63 -19.66 12.92
C VAL A 177 4.32 -19.84 13.70
N LEU A 178 3.22 -20.22 13.03
CA LEU A 178 1.95 -20.55 13.70
C LEU A 178 2.14 -21.70 14.71
N MET A 179 2.77 -22.81 14.31
CA MET A 179 2.97 -23.96 15.21
C MET A 179 3.84 -23.61 16.42
N LEU A 180 4.91 -22.81 16.22
CA LEU A 180 5.77 -22.33 17.30
C LEU A 180 4.98 -21.48 18.31
N GLN A 181 4.26 -20.47 17.84
CA GLN A 181 3.49 -19.58 18.73
C GLN A 181 2.31 -20.28 19.40
N PHE A 182 1.68 -21.26 18.74
CA PHE A 182 0.60 -22.06 19.32
C PHE A 182 1.07 -22.93 20.49
N VAL A 183 2.25 -23.57 20.34
CA VAL A 183 2.89 -24.30 21.44
C VAL A 183 3.24 -23.35 22.60
N GLU A 184 3.81 -22.18 22.31
CA GLU A 184 4.19 -21.21 23.35
C GLU A 184 2.99 -20.60 24.08
N ALA A 185 1.89 -20.31 23.37
CA ALA A 185 0.65 -19.83 23.98
C ALA A 185 0.07 -20.86 24.95
N ILE A 186 0.08 -22.15 24.58
CA ILE A 186 -0.29 -23.25 25.47
C ILE A 186 0.68 -23.35 26.67
N VAL A 187 1.99 -23.22 26.45
CA VAL A 187 2.99 -23.26 27.54
C VAL A 187 2.80 -22.10 28.53
N VAL A 188 2.47 -20.89 28.07
CA VAL A 188 2.12 -19.76 28.97
C VAL A 188 0.82 -20.03 29.71
N LEU A 189 -0.21 -20.52 29.02
CA LEU A 189 -1.52 -20.82 29.61
C LEU A 189 -1.44 -21.92 30.68
N VAL A 190 -0.59 -22.94 30.50
CA VAL A 190 -0.35 -24.00 31.49
C VAL A 190 0.54 -23.54 32.64
N ARG A 191 1.60 -22.75 32.37
CA ARG A 191 2.53 -22.29 33.41
C ARG A 191 2.03 -21.09 34.22
N GLN A 192 1.02 -20.36 33.74
CA GLN A 192 0.52 -19.11 34.31
C GLN A 192 1.61 -18.03 34.54
N MET A 193 2.73 -18.13 33.82
CA MET A 193 3.83 -17.17 33.86
C MET A 193 4.42 -16.97 32.45
N SER A 194 4.63 -15.72 32.08
CA SER A 194 5.43 -15.34 30.91
C SER A 194 6.90 -15.71 31.14
N HIS A 195 7.46 -16.51 30.23
CA HIS A 195 8.90 -16.65 30.04
C HIS A 195 9.40 -15.61 29.02
N LEU A 196 10.67 -15.64 28.65
CA LEU A 196 11.20 -14.80 27.56
C LEU A 196 10.55 -15.22 26.23
N ARG A 197 9.74 -14.36 25.60
CA ARG A 197 8.94 -14.67 24.38
C ARG A 197 9.43 -13.89 23.15
N VAL A 198 10.73 -13.98 22.89
CA VAL A 198 11.40 -13.35 21.73
C VAL A 198 10.71 -13.68 20.39
N THR A 199 10.10 -14.86 20.28
CA THR A 199 9.28 -15.33 19.15
C THR A 199 8.09 -14.44 18.79
N ARG A 200 7.60 -13.60 19.72
CA ARG A 200 6.64 -12.51 19.43
C ARG A 200 7.10 -11.63 18.26
N ALA A 201 8.42 -11.44 18.09
CA ALA A 201 9.01 -10.65 17.01
C ALA A 201 8.73 -11.21 15.60
N LEU A 202 8.25 -12.47 15.49
CA LEU A 202 7.86 -13.12 14.24
C LEU A 202 6.39 -12.89 13.86
N ARG A 203 5.54 -12.39 14.77
CA ARG A 203 4.11 -12.09 14.50
C ARG A 203 3.84 -11.21 13.26
N PRO A 204 4.70 -10.25 12.86
CA PRO A 204 4.47 -9.47 11.65
C PRO A 204 4.30 -10.31 10.37
N ILE A 205 4.78 -11.56 10.33
CA ILE A 205 4.58 -12.44 9.16
C ILE A 205 3.10 -12.66 8.82
N PHE A 206 2.22 -12.68 9.84
CA PHE A 206 0.79 -12.86 9.61
C PHE A 206 0.20 -11.65 8.90
N LEU A 207 0.53 -10.44 9.38
CA LEU A 207 0.14 -9.17 8.74
C LEU A 207 0.75 -9.04 7.33
N VAL A 208 1.98 -9.50 7.11
CA VAL A 208 2.66 -9.43 5.80
C VAL A 208 2.10 -10.43 4.77
N ASP A 209 1.53 -11.57 5.18
CA ASP A 209 0.86 -12.50 4.25
C ASP A 209 -0.52 -12.00 3.78
N CYS A 210 -1.22 -11.18 4.57
CA CYS A 210 -2.57 -10.65 4.27
C CYS A 210 -2.69 -10.06 2.85
N ARG A 211 -3.86 -10.24 2.21
CA ARG A 211 -4.12 -9.71 0.85
C ARG A 211 -3.89 -8.19 0.73
N TYR A 212 -4.32 -7.39 1.71
CA TYR A 212 -4.20 -5.91 1.70
C TYR A 212 -2.78 -5.41 1.96
N CYS A 213 -2.04 -6.07 2.85
CA CYS A 213 -0.65 -5.73 3.17
C CYS A 213 0.34 -6.19 2.10
N GLY A 214 -0.15 -6.63 0.94
CA GLY A 214 0.66 -7.00 -0.21
C GLY A 214 1.78 -5.99 -0.47
N ALA A 215 1.51 -4.69 -0.57
CA ALA A 215 2.53 -3.68 -0.88
C ALA A 215 3.76 -3.78 0.05
N VAL A 216 3.50 -3.85 1.36
CA VAL A 216 4.49 -4.04 2.43
C VAL A 216 5.36 -5.26 2.17
N ARG A 217 4.77 -6.38 1.72
CA ARG A 217 5.46 -7.65 1.43
C ARG A 217 6.49 -7.53 0.31
N ARG A 218 6.23 -6.74 -0.75
CA ARG A 218 7.23 -6.56 -1.83
C ARG A 218 8.28 -5.55 -1.44
N ASN A 219 7.91 -4.42 -0.82
CA ASN A 219 8.87 -3.46 -0.27
C ASN A 219 9.92 -4.20 0.61
N LEU A 220 9.44 -5.06 1.51
CA LEU A 220 10.29 -5.89 2.38
C LEU A 220 11.13 -6.91 1.60
N ARG A 221 10.56 -7.62 0.60
CA ARG A 221 11.32 -8.54 -0.25
C ARG A 221 12.41 -7.82 -1.04
N GLN A 222 12.11 -6.68 -1.65
CA GLN A 222 13.03 -5.89 -2.46
C GLN A 222 14.21 -5.39 -1.62
N ILE A 223 13.97 -4.96 -0.37
CA ILE A 223 15.03 -4.61 0.59
C ILE A 223 15.98 -5.80 0.85
N PHE A 224 15.45 -7.02 0.99
CA PHE A 224 16.29 -8.22 1.14
C PHE A 224 16.98 -8.66 -0.16
N GLN A 225 16.37 -8.46 -1.33
CA GLN A 225 16.98 -8.75 -2.64
C GLN A 225 18.10 -7.76 -3.01
N SER A 226 18.03 -6.50 -2.56
CA SER A 226 19.12 -5.52 -2.71
C SER A 226 20.24 -5.66 -1.66
N LEU A 227 20.10 -6.58 -0.69
CA LEU A 227 21.06 -6.73 0.41
C LEU A 227 22.45 -7.28 -0.01
N PRO A 228 22.60 -8.20 -0.99
CA PRO A 228 23.92 -8.72 -1.38
C PRO A 228 24.93 -7.65 -1.84
N PRO A 229 24.66 -6.77 -2.83
CA PRO A 229 25.61 -5.72 -3.22
C PRO A 229 25.83 -4.66 -2.13
N PHE A 230 24.86 -4.49 -1.22
CA PHE A 230 25.02 -3.66 -0.02
C PHE A 230 26.06 -4.28 0.96
N ILE A 231 26.11 -5.60 1.11
CA ILE A 231 27.07 -6.28 1.99
C ILE A 231 28.52 -6.06 1.51
N ASP A 232 28.77 -6.08 0.21
CA ASP A 232 30.12 -5.86 -0.34
C ASP A 232 30.66 -4.44 -0.04
N ILE A 233 29.81 -3.42 -0.18
CA ILE A 233 30.20 -2.03 0.11
C ILE A 233 30.18 -1.75 1.62
N LEU A 234 29.31 -2.42 2.39
CA LEU A 234 29.40 -2.42 3.85
C LEU A 234 30.72 -3.04 4.34
N LEU A 235 31.21 -4.09 3.70
CA LEU A 235 32.52 -4.68 3.99
C LEU A 235 33.66 -3.69 3.69
N LEU A 236 33.57 -2.93 2.59
CA LEU A 236 34.50 -1.85 2.29
C LEU A 236 34.46 -0.71 3.33
N LEU A 237 33.27 -0.31 3.78
CA LEU A 237 33.07 0.66 4.86
C LEU A 237 33.72 0.17 6.16
N LEU A 238 33.43 -1.07 6.58
CA LEU A 238 33.99 -1.69 7.78
C LEU A 238 35.51 -1.84 7.70
N PHE A 239 36.06 -2.11 6.51
CA PHE A 239 37.50 -2.17 6.28
C PHE A 239 38.19 -0.82 6.51
N PHE A 240 37.68 0.27 5.92
CA PHE A 240 38.20 1.61 6.20
C PHE A 240 38.02 2.03 7.66
N MET A 241 36.86 1.74 8.24
CA MET A 241 36.53 2.01 9.64
C MET A 241 37.52 1.32 10.59
N VAL A 242 37.93 0.08 10.32
CA VAL A 242 38.96 -0.65 11.08
C VAL A 242 40.36 -0.05 10.86
N ILE A 243 40.72 0.35 9.64
CA ILE A 243 42.01 1.02 9.36
C ILE A 243 42.10 2.34 10.14
N PHE A 244 41.07 3.18 10.11
CA PHE A 244 41.04 4.43 10.86
C PHE A 244 40.95 4.20 12.38
N ALA A 245 40.32 3.13 12.86
CA ALA A 245 40.37 2.74 14.26
C ALA A 245 41.80 2.41 14.74
N ILE A 246 42.53 1.60 13.97
CA ILE A 246 43.92 1.23 14.27
C ILE A 246 44.83 2.45 14.19
N LEU A 247 44.71 3.27 13.14
CA LEU A 247 45.51 4.49 12.97
C LEU A 247 45.22 5.51 14.09
N GLY A 248 43.95 5.72 14.42
CA GLY A 248 43.52 6.59 15.52
C GLY A 248 44.03 6.08 16.87
N PHE A 249 43.97 4.77 17.13
CA PHE A 249 44.57 4.16 18.31
C PHE A 249 46.08 4.44 18.35
N CYS A 250 46.84 4.14 17.30
CA CYS A 250 48.29 4.39 17.26
C CYS A 250 48.66 5.87 17.46
N LEU A 251 47.83 6.81 16.98
CA LEU A 251 48.12 8.25 17.02
C LEU A 251 47.69 8.91 18.34
N PHE A 252 46.58 8.48 18.94
CA PHE A 252 46.01 9.07 20.16
C PHE A 252 46.26 8.26 21.45
N SER A 253 46.74 7.01 21.36
CA SER A 253 47.00 6.15 22.53
C SER A 253 47.91 6.75 23.63
N PRO A 254 48.91 7.60 23.34
CA PRO A 254 49.69 8.27 24.37
C PRO A 254 48.95 9.33 25.21
N ASN A 255 47.64 9.57 24.99
CA ASN A 255 46.91 10.67 25.61
C ASN A 255 46.07 10.21 26.83
N THR A 256 46.60 10.47 28.04
CA THR A 256 45.93 10.11 29.31
C THR A 256 44.86 11.11 29.78
N SER A 257 44.67 12.23 29.07
CA SER A 257 43.67 13.25 29.38
C SER A 257 42.24 12.88 28.95
N ASP A 258 42.10 11.86 28.12
CA ASP A 258 40.90 11.69 27.31
C ASP A 258 39.95 10.69 27.98
N PRO A 259 38.73 11.09 28.40
CA PRO A 259 37.78 10.18 29.07
C PRO A 259 37.27 9.08 28.12
N VAL A 260 37.27 9.37 26.81
CA VAL A 260 37.18 8.38 25.73
C VAL A 260 38.58 7.82 25.46
N GLY A 261 39.15 7.19 26.48
CA GLY A 261 40.56 6.80 26.48
C GLY A 261 40.91 5.72 25.44
N PRO A 262 42.22 5.50 25.18
CA PRO A 262 42.74 4.74 24.03
C PRO A 262 42.08 3.39 23.78
N ALA A 263 41.93 2.56 24.81
CA ALA A 263 41.35 1.23 24.67
C ALA A 263 39.90 1.25 24.12
N ARG A 264 39.15 2.33 24.35
CA ARG A 264 37.74 2.46 23.93
C ARG A 264 37.55 2.99 22.51
N THR A 265 38.59 3.56 21.89
CA THR A 265 38.52 4.00 20.47
C THR A 265 38.69 2.83 19.50
N LEU A 266 39.30 1.73 19.96
CA LEU A 266 39.37 0.48 19.20
C LEU A 266 38.01 -0.25 19.17
N ASP A 267 37.30 -0.28 20.31
CA ASP A 267 36.01 -0.97 20.46
C ASP A 267 34.86 -0.35 19.65
N ARG A 268 34.84 0.99 19.47
CA ARG A 268 33.69 1.71 18.87
C ARG A 268 34.07 2.82 17.89
N PRO A 269 34.60 2.49 16.70
CA PRO A 269 34.97 3.48 15.68
C PRO A 269 33.77 4.22 15.08
N HIS A 270 32.61 3.57 14.99
CA HIS A 270 31.34 4.15 14.50
C HIS A 270 30.88 5.41 15.26
N LEU A 271 31.49 5.70 16.42
CA LEU A 271 31.17 6.85 17.26
C LEU A 271 31.84 8.15 16.77
N TYR A 272 32.82 8.11 15.85
CA TYR A 272 33.56 9.29 15.39
C TYR A 272 32.68 10.35 14.69
N TRP A 273 31.69 9.93 13.88
CA TRP A 273 30.73 10.83 13.23
C TRP A 273 29.70 11.43 14.22
N PRO A 274 28.87 10.64 14.94
CA PRO A 274 27.77 11.17 15.78
C PRO A 274 28.24 11.82 17.10
N LEU A 275 29.54 11.82 17.36
CA LEU A 275 30.20 12.52 18.47
C LEU A 275 31.16 13.61 17.99
N PHE A 276 31.08 14.04 16.73
CA PHE A 276 31.74 15.28 16.28
C PHE A 276 30.97 16.52 16.79
N PRO A 277 31.63 17.54 17.36
CA PRO A 277 33.08 17.72 17.49
C PRO A 277 33.70 17.10 18.75
N ASP A 278 32.91 16.71 19.76
CA ASP A 278 33.35 16.29 21.10
C ASP A 278 34.51 15.27 21.09
N VAL A 279 34.48 14.29 20.17
CA VAL A 279 35.50 13.24 20.02
C VAL A 279 36.86 13.78 19.50
N MET A 280 36.85 14.87 18.74
CA MET A 280 38.05 15.53 18.22
C MET A 280 38.66 16.51 19.23
N MET A 281 37.83 17.15 20.07
CA MET A 281 38.23 18.28 20.90
C MET A 281 39.45 18.02 21.82
N PRO A 282 39.59 16.87 22.52
CA PRO A 282 40.76 16.61 23.36
C PRO A 282 42.07 16.57 22.54
N ALA A 283 42.08 15.78 21.46
CA ALA A 283 43.23 15.66 20.56
C ALA A 283 43.59 16.99 19.88
N TYR A 284 42.58 17.75 19.43
CA TYR A 284 42.76 19.05 18.79
C TYR A 284 43.30 20.12 19.76
N SER A 285 42.90 20.07 21.04
CA SER A 285 43.42 20.98 22.07
C SER A 285 44.93 20.78 22.32
N ARG A 286 45.41 19.53 22.20
CA ARG A 286 46.83 19.17 22.35
C ARG A 286 47.67 19.47 21.11
N ASN A 287 47.13 19.24 19.91
CA ASN A 287 47.76 19.64 18.65
C ASN A 287 46.71 19.93 17.57
N ARG A 288 46.72 21.14 17.02
CA ARG A 288 45.78 21.57 15.97
C ARG A 288 45.81 20.68 14.73
N TRP A 289 46.98 20.14 14.36
CA TRP A 289 47.12 19.26 13.20
C TRP A 289 46.36 17.93 13.33
N CYS A 290 45.94 17.54 14.53
CA CYS A 290 45.09 16.36 14.73
C CYS A 290 43.72 16.47 14.04
N CYS A 291 43.25 17.68 13.68
CA CYS A 291 42.02 17.82 12.90
C CYS A 291 42.11 17.17 11.51
N VAL A 292 43.32 17.07 10.92
CA VAL A 292 43.52 16.48 9.59
C VAL A 292 43.08 15.02 9.55
N PHE A 293 43.32 14.26 10.63
CA PHE A 293 42.84 12.88 10.77
C PHE A 293 41.31 12.80 10.66
N PHE A 294 40.59 13.62 11.44
CA PHE A 294 39.12 13.63 11.46
C PHE A 294 38.52 14.18 10.15
N ILE A 295 39.16 15.16 9.52
CA ILE A 295 38.73 15.70 8.22
C ILE A 295 38.88 14.65 7.12
N VAL A 296 40.01 13.93 7.06
CA VAL A 296 40.23 12.85 6.09
C VAL A 296 39.28 11.67 6.34
N TYR A 297 39.10 11.27 7.61
CA TYR A 297 38.15 10.26 8.02
C TYR A 297 36.71 10.59 7.56
N LEU A 298 36.20 11.78 7.86
CA LEU A 298 34.85 12.19 7.43
C LEU A 298 34.74 12.34 5.91
N SER A 299 35.80 12.81 5.23
CA SER A 299 35.82 12.94 3.76
C SER A 299 35.70 11.58 3.06
N ILE A 300 36.39 10.55 3.58
CA ILE A 300 36.38 9.21 2.99
C ILE A 300 35.16 8.42 3.47
N GLU A 301 34.95 8.28 4.77
CA GLU A 301 33.94 7.36 5.31
C GLU A 301 32.51 7.92 5.15
N LEU A 302 32.28 9.18 5.55
CA LEU A 302 30.95 9.79 5.52
C LEU A 302 30.58 10.39 4.16
N TYR A 303 31.50 11.09 3.48
CA TYR A 303 31.17 11.77 2.21
C TYR A 303 31.40 10.94 0.95
N PHE A 304 32.36 10.01 0.95
CA PHE A 304 32.61 9.15 -0.20
C PHE A 304 31.93 7.78 -0.05
N VAL A 305 32.29 6.96 0.95
CA VAL A 305 31.81 5.57 1.04
C VAL A 305 30.31 5.49 1.34
N MET A 306 29.76 6.26 2.28
CA MET A 306 28.31 6.24 2.55
C MET A 306 27.46 6.73 1.36
N ASN A 307 27.94 7.69 0.56
CA ASN A 307 27.21 8.15 -0.62
C ASN A 307 27.36 7.19 -1.82
N LEU A 308 28.48 6.47 -1.93
CA LEU A 308 28.65 5.37 -2.87
C LEU A 308 27.72 4.19 -2.52
N LEU A 309 27.63 3.85 -1.23
CA LEU A 309 26.69 2.87 -0.69
C LEU A 309 25.24 3.25 -1.01
N LEU A 310 24.88 4.52 -0.81
CA LEU A 310 23.58 5.10 -1.18
C LEU A 310 23.25 4.89 -2.67
N ALA A 311 24.21 5.21 -3.55
CA ALA A 311 24.03 5.13 -5.00
C ALA A 311 23.87 3.68 -5.50
N VAL A 312 24.70 2.74 -5.05
CA VAL A 312 24.59 1.34 -5.49
C VAL A 312 23.34 0.66 -4.94
N VAL A 313 22.92 0.97 -3.71
CA VAL A 313 21.61 0.55 -3.18
C VAL A 313 20.46 1.10 -4.03
N PHE A 314 20.54 2.37 -4.44
CA PHE A 314 19.54 2.99 -5.29
C PHE A 314 19.45 2.33 -6.68
N ASP A 315 20.58 2.20 -7.40
CA ASP A 315 20.59 1.65 -8.75
C ASP A 315 20.16 0.17 -8.79
N THR A 316 20.58 -0.63 -7.79
CA THR A 316 20.15 -2.04 -7.68
C THR A 316 18.68 -2.16 -7.31
N PHE A 317 18.16 -1.30 -6.42
CA PHE A 317 16.72 -1.25 -6.11
C PHE A 317 15.89 -0.86 -7.35
N ASN A 318 16.34 0.13 -8.14
CA ASN A 318 15.68 0.53 -9.39
C ASN A 318 15.62 -0.65 -10.38
N GLY A 319 16.74 -1.36 -10.57
CA GLY A 319 16.81 -2.54 -11.43
C GLY A 319 15.79 -3.62 -11.02
N VAL A 320 15.66 -3.88 -9.72
CA VAL A 320 14.66 -4.82 -9.18
C VAL A 320 13.23 -4.29 -9.37
N GLU A 321 12.93 -3.01 -9.10
CA GLU A 321 11.58 -2.44 -9.35
C GLU A 321 11.22 -2.45 -10.84
N LYS A 322 12.19 -2.22 -11.75
CA LYS A 322 12.03 -2.32 -13.20
C LYS A 322 11.70 -3.72 -13.68
N MET A 323 12.52 -4.72 -13.32
CA MET A 323 12.30 -6.12 -13.71
C MET A 323 11.00 -6.67 -13.11
N LYS A 324 10.69 -6.28 -11.86
CA LYS A 324 9.40 -6.60 -11.25
C LYS A 324 8.25 -5.98 -12.05
N PHE A 325 8.33 -4.71 -12.43
CA PHE A 325 7.28 -4.07 -13.24
C PHE A 325 7.07 -4.75 -14.60
N LYS A 326 8.15 -5.08 -15.33
CA LYS A 326 8.10 -5.86 -16.59
C LYS A 326 7.33 -7.17 -16.41
N SER A 327 7.75 -8.00 -15.45
CA SER A 327 7.14 -9.30 -15.12
C SER A 327 5.61 -9.21 -14.92
N LEU A 328 5.13 -8.17 -14.25
CA LEU A 328 3.72 -7.99 -13.92
C LEU A 328 2.88 -7.48 -15.10
N LEU A 329 3.48 -6.63 -15.93
CA LEU A 329 2.89 -6.12 -17.17
C LEU A 329 2.73 -7.26 -18.19
N LEU A 330 3.68 -8.20 -18.23
CA LEU A 330 3.59 -9.43 -19.03
C LEU A 330 2.60 -10.46 -18.46
N HIS A 331 2.56 -10.67 -17.13
CA HIS A 331 1.58 -11.58 -16.52
C HIS A 331 0.13 -11.09 -16.73
N LYS A 332 -0.11 -9.77 -16.62
CA LYS A 332 -1.39 -9.16 -16.99
C LYS A 332 -1.73 -9.34 -18.47
N ARG A 333 -0.73 -9.29 -19.36
CA ARG A 333 -0.91 -9.54 -20.79
C ARG A 333 -1.35 -10.99 -21.03
N SER A 334 -0.65 -11.96 -20.43
CA SER A 334 -1.02 -13.39 -20.50
C SER A 334 -2.44 -13.68 -20.02
N ALA A 335 -2.88 -13.03 -18.93
CA ALA A 335 -4.26 -13.15 -18.43
C ALA A 335 -5.31 -12.64 -19.43
N ILE A 336 -5.03 -11.51 -20.09
CA ILE A 336 -5.89 -10.93 -21.13
C ILE A 336 -5.92 -11.86 -22.36
N ASP A 337 -4.76 -12.38 -22.78
CA ASP A 337 -4.67 -13.25 -23.96
C ASP A 337 -5.40 -14.59 -23.72
N HIS A 338 -5.31 -15.20 -22.53
CA HIS A 338 -6.12 -16.38 -22.15
C HIS A 338 -7.63 -16.07 -22.10
N ALA A 339 -8.04 -14.96 -21.49
CA ALA A 339 -9.45 -14.57 -21.46
C ALA A 339 -10.00 -14.26 -22.87
N PHE A 340 -9.19 -13.67 -23.75
CA PHE A 340 -9.54 -13.45 -25.15
C PHE A 340 -9.76 -14.77 -25.88
N GLN A 341 -8.86 -15.74 -25.72
CA GLN A 341 -8.99 -17.09 -26.30
C GLN A 341 -10.30 -17.80 -25.86
N LEU A 342 -10.75 -17.62 -24.62
CA LEU A 342 -12.01 -18.18 -24.10
C LEU A 342 -13.29 -17.49 -24.61
N LEU A 343 -13.19 -16.21 -25.02
CA LEU A 343 -14.32 -15.39 -25.46
C LEU A 343 -14.48 -15.35 -26.98
N VAL A 344 -13.42 -15.62 -27.73
CA VAL A 344 -13.43 -15.74 -29.20
C VAL A 344 -14.22 -16.98 -29.64
N SER A 345 -15.00 -16.84 -30.72
CA SER A 345 -15.87 -17.91 -31.21
C SER A 345 -15.22 -18.70 -32.35
N ARG A 346 -15.43 -20.02 -32.39
CA ARG A 346 -15.01 -20.90 -33.51
C ARG A 346 -15.56 -20.51 -34.89
N GLN A 347 -16.52 -19.58 -34.96
CA GLN A 347 -17.12 -19.06 -36.19
C GLN A 347 -16.59 -17.67 -36.61
N ARG A 348 -15.86 -16.97 -35.73
CA ARG A 348 -15.20 -15.69 -35.98
C ARG A 348 -13.97 -15.56 -35.07
N PRO A 349 -12.75 -15.83 -35.56
CA PRO A 349 -11.54 -15.82 -34.74
C PRO A 349 -10.99 -14.42 -34.43
N GLU A 350 -11.38 -13.41 -35.20
CA GLU A 350 -10.72 -12.08 -35.21
C GLU A 350 -11.24 -11.08 -34.15
N GLY A 351 -12.22 -11.46 -33.31
CA GLY A 351 -12.68 -10.53 -32.26
C GLY A 351 -13.81 -11.03 -31.36
N VAL A 352 -13.95 -10.35 -30.22
CA VAL A 352 -15.00 -10.56 -29.21
C VAL A 352 -16.17 -9.62 -29.50
N SER A 353 -17.41 -10.14 -29.52
CA SER A 353 -18.61 -9.30 -29.72
C SER A 353 -19.16 -8.75 -28.40
N LEU A 354 -19.96 -7.68 -28.50
CA LEU A 354 -20.70 -7.07 -27.38
C LEU A 354 -21.44 -8.11 -26.50
N LYS A 355 -21.94 -9.21 -27.06
CA LYS A 355 -22.64 -10.25 -26.29
C LYS A 355 -21.70 -11.05 -25.37
N GLN A 356 -20.49 -11.38 -25.83
CA GLN A 356 -19.49 -12.03 -24.98
C GLN A 356 -18.90 -11.06 -23.96
N PHE A 357 -18.66 -9.80 -24.36
CA PHE A 357 -18.15 -8.75 -23.48
C PHE A 357 -19.14 -8.41 -22.35
N ASP A 358 -20.44 -8.28 -22.67
CA ASP A 358 -21.50 -8.12 -21.67
C ASP A 358 -21.57 -9.30 -20.70
N GLY A 359 -21.35 -10.52 -21.21
CA GLY A 359 -21.21 -11.75 -20.43
C GLY A 359 -20.06 -11.68 -19.42
N LEU A 360 -18.83 -11.43 -19.90
CA LEU A 360 -17.63 -11.24 -19.07
C LEU A 360 -17.85 -10.20 -17.96
N MET A 361 -18.37 -9.03 -18.32
CA MET A 361 -18.49 -7.91 -17.38
C MET A 361 -19.53 -8.15 -16.27
N ARG A 362 -20.52 -9.05 -16.46
CA ARG A 362 -21.42 -9.50 -15.38
C ARG A 362 -20.67 -10.19 -14.24
N PHE A 363 -19.63 -10.97 -14.56
CA PHE A 363 -18.84 -11.70 -13.57
C PHE A 363 -17.63 -10.91 -13.07
N TYR A 364 -16.95 -10.19 -13.96
CA TYR A 364 -15.77 -9.40 -13.59
C TYR A 364 -16.11 -8.12 -12.80
N ARG A 365 -17.20 -7.42 -13.11
CA ARG A 365 -17.66 -6.21 -12.40
C ARG A 365 -19.21 -6.20 -12.22
N PRO A 366 -19.77 -7.07 -11.35
CA PRO A 366 -21.22 -7.29 -11.22
C PRO A 366 -22.06 -6.06 -10.82
N ARG A 367 -21.46 -5.03 -10.19
CA ARG A 367 -22.14 -3.78 -9.81
C ARG A 367 -22.23 -2.73 -10.94
N MET A 368 -21.81 -3.07 -12.16
CA MET A 368 -21.75 -2.13 -13.29
C MET A 368 -23.05 -2.12 -14.11
N SER A 369 -23.67 -0.94 -14.29
CA SER A 369 -24.93 -0.83 -15.02
C SER A 369 -24.81 -1.28 -16.48
N ALA A 370 -25.94 -1.64 -17.11
CA ALA A 370 -25.95 -2.04 -18.52
C ALA A 370 -25.41 -0.94 -19.46
N ARG A 371 -25.77 0.33 -19.18
CA ARG A 371 -25.26 1.50 -19.91
C ARG A 371 -23.74 1.60 -19.80
N ASP A 372 -23.20 1.49 -18.59
CA ASP A 372 -21.76 1.72 -18.37
C ASP A 372 -20.92 0.56 -18.94
N ARG A 373 -21.46 -0.67 -18.97
CA ARG A 373 -20.86 -1.81 -19.69
C ARG A 373 -20.84 -1.57 -21.21
N TYR A 374 -21.91 -1.05 -21.80
CA TYR A 374 -21.93 -0.66 -23.21
C TYR A 374 -20.95 0.50 -23.51
N LEU A 375 -20.89 1.54 -22.67
CA LEU A 375 -19.93 2.63 -22.81
C LEU A 375 -18.49 2.12 -22.76
N THR A 376 -18.20 1.16 -21.87
CA THR A 376 -16.86 0.54 -21.78
C THR A 376 -16.52 -0.26 -23.04
N TYR A 377 -17.49 -0.98 -23.63
CA TYR A 377 -17.32 -1.62 -24.93
C TYR A 377 -16.99 -0.59 -26.02
N LYS A 378 -17.73 0.54 -26.07
CA LYS A 378 -17.47 1.59 -27.08
C LYS A 378 -16.12 2.28 -26.89
N THR A 379 -15.66 2.53 -25.66
CA THR A 379 -14.29 3.08 -25.41
C THR A 379 -13.16 2.15 -25.85
N LEU A 380 -13.42 0.85 -25.95
CA LEU A 380 -12.45 -0.16 -26.37
C LEU A 380 -12.55 -0.48 -27.87
N ASN A 381 -13.43 0.21 -28.60
CA ASN A 381 -13.75 -0.06 -30.00
C ASN A 381 -13.33 1.11 -30.92
N VAL A 382 -12.03 1.24 -31.15
CA VAL A 382 -11.43 2.42 -31.81
C VAL A 382 -11.41 2.30 -33.34
N SER A 383 -11.74 1.13 -33.90
CA SER A 383 -11.73 0.85 -35.34
C SER A 383 -13.09 0.98 -36.05
N ASP A 384 -14.15 1.46 -35.38
CA ASP A 384 -15.56 1.50 -35.85
C ASP A 384 -16.15 0.17 -36.36
N THR A 385 -15.40 -0.93 -36.26
CA THR A 385 -15.86 -2.29 -36.55
C THR A 385 -16.78 -2.81 -35.44
N PRO A 386 -17.60 -3.86 -35.67
CA PRO A 386 -18.35 -4.53 -34.60
C PRO A 386 -17.46 -5.41 -33.70
N MET A 387 -16.16 -5.10 -33.59
CA MET A 387 -15.10 -5.90 -32.97
C MET A 387 -13.98 -4.99 -32.45
N LEU A 388 -13.49 -5.29 -31.26
CA LEU A 388 -12.59 -4.44 -30.47
C LEU A 388 -11.13 -4.43 -30.97
N SER A 389 -10.63 -3.24 -31.33
CA SER A 389 -9.20 -2.89 -31.40
C SER A 389 -9.02 -1.45 -30.88
N GLY A 390 -7.82 -1.05 -30.45
CA GLY A 390 -7.66 0.14 -29.59
C GLY A 390 -6.43 1.02 -29.86
N GLU A 391 -6.63 2.34 -29.84
CA GLU A 391 -5.62 3.38 -29.58
C GLU A 391 -6.29 4.69 -29.05
N HIS A 392 -5.78 5.92 -29.28
CA HIS A 392 -5.79 7.00 -28.26
C HIS A 392 -6.49 8.38 -28.56
N TRP A 393 -7.07 8.99 -27.50
CA TRP A 393 -7.07 10.43 -27.07
C TRP A 393 -8.16 11.51 -27.46
N PHE A 394 -8.69 12.18 -26.40
CA PHE A 394 -9.06 13.64 -26.22
C PHE A 394 -10.28 14.26 -27.00
N ASP A 395 -11.01 15.33 -26.59
CA ASP A 395 -10.91 16.32 -25.48
C ASP A 395 -12.24 17.08 -25.09
N ASP A 396 -12.37 17.52 -23.81
CA ASP A 396 -13.11 18.63 -23.11
C ASP A 396 -14.59 19.18 -23.38
N LEU A 397 -15.52 18.96 -22.41
CA LEU A 397 -16.49 19.92 -21.74
C LEU A 397 -17.72 20.59 -22.50
N PRO A 398 -18.70 21.34 -21.87
CA PRO A 398 -19.47 21.24 -20.58
C PRO A 398 -21.01 21.62 -20.63
N HIS A 399 -21.67 21.81 -19.44
CA HIS A 399 -22.90 22.61 -19.10
C HIS A 399 -24.34 21.99 -19.22
N THR A 400 -25.43 22.52 -18.59
CA THR A 400 -25.62 23.68 -17.64
C THR A 400 -26.23 23.28 -16.25
N THR A 401 -27.35 23.69 -15.61
CA THR A 401 -28.44 24.71 -15.77
C THR A 401 -29.18 25.03 -14.43
N PHE A 402 -29.26 26.29 -13.93
CA PHE A 402 -30.49 26.95 -13.35
C PHE A 402 -30.28 28.39 -12.82
N LEU A 403 -31.32 29.27 -12.85
CA LEU A 403 -31.16 30.73 -12.75
C LEU A 403 -30.79 31.35 -11.39
N ILE A 404 -31.41 30.96 -10.27
CA ILE A 404 -31.07 31.56 -8.95
C ILE A 404 -29.65 31.13 -8.55
N PHE A 405 -29.35 29.84 -8.74
CA PHE A 405 -27.99 29.34 -8.65
C PHE A 405 -27.04 30.01 -9.65
N LYS A 406 -27.47 30.39 -10.87
CA LYS A 406 -26.63 31.13 -11.85
C LYS A 406 -26.06 32.43 -11.25
N GLY A 407 -26.80 33.15 -10.42
CA GLY A 407 -26.29 34.34 -9.71
C GLY A 407 -25.19 34.00 -8.70
N ILE A 408 -25.42 33.02 -7.83
CA ILE A 408 -24.45 32.59 -6.80
C ILE A 408 -23.23 31.92 -7.47
N ASN A 409 -23.44 31.10 -8.49
CA ASN A 409 -22.41 30.42 -9.29
C ASN A 409 -21.53 31.43 -10.04
N LEU A 410 -22.12 32.47 -10.64
CA LEU A 410 -21.37 33.57 -11.27
C LEU A 410 -20.53 34.35 -10.25
N LEU A 411 -21.06 34.61 -9.05
CA LEU A 411 -20.33 35.27 -7.97
C LEU A 411 -19.20 34.40 -7.42
N VAL A 412 -19.46 33.12 -7.13
CA VAL A 412 -18.49 32.15 -6.60
C VAL A 412 -17.39 31.81 -7.61
N LYS A 413 -17.71 31.74 -8.90
CA LYS A 413 -16.72 31.58 -10.00
C LYS A 413 -16.01 32.88 -10.37
N SER A 414 -16.43 34.04 -9.83
CA SER A 414 -15.75 35.30 -10.12
C SER A 414 -14.33 35.28 -9.54
N LYS A 415 -13.35 35.70 -10.35
CA LYS A 415 -11.96 35.86 -9.88
C LYS A 415 -11.88 36.86 -8.72
N ALA A 416 -12.77 37.86 -8.70
CA ALA A 416 -12.90 38.83 -7.61
C ALA A 416 -13.23 38.16 -6.26
N PHE A 417 -14.21 37.25 -6.19
CA PHE A 417 -14.55 36.53 -4.97
C PHE A 417 -13.36 35.72 -4.43
N GLN A 418 -12.64 35.03 -5.32
CA GLN A 418 -11.43 34.27 -4.97
C GLN A 418 -10.32 35.18 -4.40
N TYR A 419 -10.01 36.30 -5.07
CA TYR A 419 -9.02 37.26 -4.57
C TYR A 419 -9.44 37.90 -3.23
N THR A 420 -10.72 38.22 -3.02
CA THR A 420 -11.22 38.72 -1.74
C THR A 420 -10.99 37.72 -0.61
N MET A 421 -11.24 36.42 -0.84
CA MET A 421 -10.96 35.38 0.16
C MET A 421 -9.45 35.25 0.45
N TYR A 422 -8.58 35.35 -0.56
CA TYR A 422 -7.13 35.37 -0.32
C TYR A 422 -6.67 36.59 0.50
N VAL A 423 -7.27 37.78 0.28
CA VAL A 423 -7.00 38.98 1.09
C VAL A 423 -7.46 38.80 2.54
N VAL A 424 -8.63 38.18 2.77
CA VAL A 424 -9.10 37.83 4.12
C VAL A 424 -8.11 36.89 4.82
N VAL A 425 -7.69 35.80 4.17
CA VAL A 425 -6.74 34.83 4.76
C VAL A 425 -5.38 35.49 5.05
N ALA A 426 -4.86 36.33 4.14
CA ALA A 426 -3.61 37.06 4.36
C ALA A 426 -3.72 38.04 5.55
N THR A 427 -4.83 38.76 5.66
CA THR A 427 -5.11 39.69 6.78
C THR A 427 -5.19 38.94 8.11
N ASN A 428 -5.88 37.78 8.14
CA ASN A 428 -5.96 36.88 9.29
C ASN A 428 -4.57 36.37 9.72
N GLY A 429 -3.67 36.07 8.76
CA GLY A 429 -2.29 35.67 9.05
C GLY A 429 -1.43 36.79 9.64
N ILE A 430 -1.53 38.00 9.09
CA ILE A 430 -0.85 39.19 9.64
C ILE A 430 -1.39 39.49 11.05
N TRP A 431 -2.70 39.31 11.30
CA TRP A 431 -3.28 39.49 12.62
C TRP A 431 -2.72 38.52 13.66
N ILE A 432 -2.64 37.21 13.34
CA ILE A 432 -2.06 36.19 14.22
C ILE A 432 -0.59 36.52 14.55
N LEU A 433 0.18 37.02 13.59
CA LEU A 433 1.57 37.45 13.80
C LEU A 433 1.68 38.68 14.73
N VAL A 434 0.77 39.65 14.60
CA VAL A 434 0.72 40.82 15.50
C VAL A 434 0.24 40.44 16.89
N GLU A 435 -0.79 39.59 17.02
CA GLU A 435 -1.32 39.09 18.30
C GLU A 435 -0.23 38.36 19.09
N THR A 436 0.50 37.43 18.46
CA THR A 436 1.59 36.69 19.09
C THR A 436 2.78 37.58 19.47
N TYR A 437 3.17 38.54 18.63
CA TYR A 437 4.22 39.50 18.97
C TYR A 437 3.83 40.41 20.16
N MET A 438 2.59 40.89 20.20
CA MET A 438 2.09 41.76 21.27
C MET A 438 2.00 41.01 22.61
N LEU A 439 1.51 39.77 22.62
CA LEU A 439 1.43 38.93 23.81
C LEU A 439 2.82 38.61 24.39
N ASN A 440 3.81 38.31 23.55
CA ASN A 440 5.19 38.13 23.98
C ASN A 440 5.83 39.42 24.50
N SER A 441 5.44 40.58 23.95
CA SER A 441 6.02 41.88 24.31
C SER A 441 5.49 42.44 25.65
N LYS A 442 4.26 42.10 26.05
CA LYS A 442 3.62 42.58 27.29
C LYS A 442 2.68 41.51 27.86
N PRO A 443 3.00 40.87 29.00
CA PRO A 443 2.03 40.04 29.71
C PRO A 443 0.84 40.91 30.16
N PRO A 444 -0.42 40.48 29.93
CA PRO A 444 -1.60 41.28 30.26
C PRO A 444 -1.78 41.42 31.78
N PRO A 445 -2.28 42.57 32.28
CA PRO A 445 -2.53 42.77 33.70
C PRO A 445 -3.64 41.84 34.19
N ILE A 446 -3.30 40.90 35.06
CA ILE A 446 -4.24 39.96 35.68
C ILE A 446 -5.13 40.75 36.67
N ASN A 447 -6.43 40.78 36.41
CA ASN A 447 -7.39 41.39 37.33
C ASN A 447 -7.75 40.39 38.46
N ARG A 448 -8.19 40.90 39.61
CA ARG A 448 -8.41 40.19 40.89
C ARG A 448 -9.51 39.10 40.87
N SER A 449 -10.08 38.81 39.70
CA SER A 449 -11.14 37.81 39.46
C SER A 449 -10.67 36.68 38.51
N GLY A 450 -9.36 36.49 38.33
CA GLY A 450 -8.76 35.36 37.60
C GLY A 450 -8.88 35.41 36.06
N ARG A 451 -9.76 36.25 35.51
CA ARG A 451 -9.91 36.40 34.05
C ARG A 451 -8.83 37.32 33.45
N THR A 452 -8.10 36.78 32.48
CA THR A 452 -7.11 37.48 31.67
C THR A 452 -7.80 38.52 30.78
N LEU A 453 -7.58 39.82 31.02
CA LEU A 453 -8.06 40.87 30.10
C LEU A 453 -7.13 40.97 28.88
N CYS A 454 -7.31 40.05 27.92
CA CYS A 454 -6.94 40.34 26.54
C CYS A 454 -7.78 41.55 26.06
N PRO A 455 -7.19 42.57 25.42
CA PRO A 455 -7.95 43.75 24.99
C PRO A 455 -9.07 43.34 24.03
N VAL A 456 -10.27 43.89 24.23
CA VAL A 456 -11.52 43.45 23.56
C VAL A 456 -11.37 43.39 22.03
N SER A 457 -10.58 44.30 21.44
CA SER A 457 -10.25 44.36 20.02
C SER A 457 -9.60 43.09 19.45
N PHE A 458 -8.79 42.35 20.24
CA PHE A 458 -8.19 41.09 19.81
C PHE A 458 -9.20 39.95 19.76
N SER A 459 -10.14 39.92 20.69
CA SER A 459 -11.18 38.89 20.71
C SER A 459 -12.07 38.98 19.46
N VAL A 460 -12.57 40.17 19.13
CA VAL A 460 -13.56 40.36 18.04
C VAL A 460 -13.06 39.80 16.71
N LEU A 461 -11.86 40.17 16.24
CA LEU A 461 -11.41 39.73 14.92
C LEU A 461 -11.17 38.21 14.84
N SER A 462 -10.64 37.60 15.91
CA SER A 462 -10.44 36.14 15.97
C SER A 462 -11.74 35.34 16.10
N HIS A 463 -12.82 35.93 16.62
CA HIS A 463 -14.15 35.30 16.64
C HIS A 463 -14.92 35.53 15.33
N CYS A 464 -14.61 36.61 14.59
CA CYS A 464 -15.23 36.90 13.31
C CYS A 464 -14.63 36.11 12.13
N SER A 465 -13.34 35.75 12.11
CA SER A 465 -12.76 35.08 10.93
C SER A 465 -13.37 33.69 10.63
N PRO A 466 -13.73 32.82 11.60
CA PRO A 466 -14.49 31.60 11.32
C PRO A 466 -15.86 31.85 10.67
N LEU A 467 -16.54 32.94 11.04
CA LEU A 467 -17.83 33.32 10.46
C LEU A 467 -17.69 33.69 8.97
N VAL A 468 -16.62 34.41 8.59
CA VAL A 468 -16.35 34.75 7.19
C VAL A 468 -16.11 33.50 6.35
N TYR A 469 -15.31 32.55 6.85
CA TYR A 469 -15.09 31.26 6.17
C TYR A 469 -16.36 30.39 6.15
N GLY A 470 -17.21 30.46 7.17
CA GLY A 470 -18.53 29.82 7.18
C GLY A 470 -19.44 30.33 6.07
N VAL A 471 -19.52 31.66 5.89
CA VAL A 471 -20.28 32.29 4.80
C VAL A 471 -19.67 31.95 3.43
N GLU A 472 -18.34 31.93 3.29
CA GLU A 472 -17.65 31.46 2.07
C GLU A 472 -18.08 30.04 1.69
N VAL A 473 -18.02 29.11 2.64
CA VAL A 473 -18.40 27.70 2.45
C VAL A 473 -19.88 27.58 2.07
N LEU A 474 -20.79 28.25 2.78
CA LEU A 474 -22.22 28.23 2.48
C LEU A 474 -22.52 28.76 1.06
N LEU A 475 -21.88 29.87 0.65
CA LEU A 475 -22.02 30.43 -0.69
C LEU A 475 -21.47 29.47 -1.76
N LYS A 476 -20.31 28.84 -1.54
CA LYS A 476 -19.74 27.85 -2.47
C LYS A 476 -20.62 26.59 -2.59
N VAL A 477 -21.06 26.03 -1.48
CA VAL A 477 -21.92 24.82 -1.45
C VAL A 477 -23.26 25.08 -2.14
N ALA A 478 -23.86 26.27 -1.94
CA ALA A 478 -25.05 26.69 -2.68
C ALA A 478 -24.74 26.88 -4.17
N GLY A 479 -23.73 27.70 -4.52
CA GLY A 479 -23.45 28.08 -5.91
C GLY A 479 -22.99 26.93 -6.81
N LEU A 480 -22.31 25.92 -6.26
CA LEU A 480 -21.82 24.75 -6.99
C LEU A 480 -22.73 23.52 -6.83
N GLY A 481 -23.50 23.43 -5.74
CA GLY A 481 -24.17 22.22 -5.28
C GLY A 481 -23.23 21.31 -4.45
N PRO A 482 -23.72 20.57 -3.45
CA PRO A 482 -22.88 19.84 -2.50
C PRO A 482 -21.99 18.77 -3.16
N MET A 483 -22.51 18.02 -4.14
CA MET A 483 -21.73 16.97 -4.81
C MET A 483 -20.55 17.53 -5.63
N ALA A 484 -20.76 18.66 -6.33
CA ALA A 484 -19.71 19.34 -7.09
C ALA A 484 -18.80 20.24 -6.22
N TYR A 485 -19.22 20.53 -4.98
CA TYR A 485 -18.35 21.12 -3.97
C TYR A 485 -17.38 20.07 -3.41
N ILE A 486 -17.90 18.92 -2.98
CA ILE A 486 -17.13 17.84 -2.33
C ILE A 486 -16.15 17.15 -3.31
N SER A 487 -16.50 17.07 -4.60
CA SER A 487 -15.62 16.47 -5.63
C SER A 487 -14.29 17.22 -5.86
N SER A 488 -14.13 18.42 -5.30
CA SER A 488 -12.85 19.14 -5.28
C SER A 488 -12.19 19.01 -3.90
N GLY A 489 -11.09 18.27 -3.82
CA GLY A 489 -10.33 18.09 -2.56
C GLY A 489 -9.91 19.41 -1.90
N TRP A 490 -9.66 20.45 -2.70
CA TRP A 490 -9.37 21.80 -2.21
C TRP A 490 -10.57 22.52 -1.57
N ASN A 491 -11.80 22.22 -1.99
CA ASN A 491 -13.02 22.69 -1.32
C ASN A 491 -13.34 21.84 -0.09
N LEU A 492 -13.10 20.52 -0.14
CA LEU A 492 -13.20 19.62 1.00
C LEU A 492 -12.24 20.04 2.14
N PHE A 493 -11.03 20.49 1.80
CA PHE A 493 -10.07 21.09 2.73
C PHE A 493 -10.55 22.43 3.31
N ASP A 494 -11.12 23.33 2.49
CA ASP A 494 -11.72 24.57 3.01
C ASP A 494 -12.85 24.26 3.99
N PHE A 495 -13.68 23.25 3.69
CA PHE A 495 -14.77 22.80 4.55
C PHE A 495 -14.26 22.23 5.87
N SER A 496 -13.35 21.24 5.85
CA SER A 496 -12.85 20.61 7.08
C SER A 496 -12.16 21.60 8.01
N VAL A 497 -11.30 22.48 7.49
CA VAL A 497 -10.64 23.55 8.27
C VAL A 497 -11.67 24.56 8.82
N THR A 498 -12.76 24.84 8.11
CA THR A 498 -13.85 25.69 8.61
C THR A 498 -14.61 24.99 9.74
N VAL A 499 -14.95 23.70 9.59
CA VAL A 499 -15.63 22.89 10.61
C VAL A 499 -14.77 22.79 11.88
N PHE A 500 -13.47 22.52 11.77
CA PHE A 500 -12.56 22.55 12.93
C PHE A 500 -12.50 23.92 13.59
N ALA A 501 -12.50 25.02 12.83
CA ALA A 501 -12.53 26.38 13.41
C ALA A 501 -13.83 26.66 14.18
N PHE A 502 -14.99 26.20 13.70
CA PHE A 502 -16.25 26.26 14.45
C PHE A 502 -16.24 25.34 15.67
N LEU A 503 -15.67 24.13 15.58
CA LEU A 503 -15.58 23.21 16.71
C LEU A 503 -14.70 23.76 17.83
N GLY A 504 -13.58 24.42 17.49
CA GLY A 504 -12.73 25.14 18.44
C GLY A 504 -13.40 26.37 19.06
N LEU A 505 -14.20 27.11 18.30
CA LEU A 505 -15.01 28.22 18.79
C LEU A 505 -16.10 27.75 19.78
N ILE A 506 -16.75 26.62 19.48
CA ILE A 506 -17.76 25.99 20.35
C ILE A 506 -17.10 25.45 21.62
N ALA A 507 -15.96 24.79 21.52
CA ALA A 507 -15.20 24.31 22.68
C ALA A 507 -14.78 25.46 23.62
N LEU A 508 -14.34 26.59 23.06
CA LEU A 508 -14.00 27.80 23.82
C LEU A 508 -15.24 28.43 24.48
N ALA A 509 -16.42 28.37 23.84
CA ALA A 509 -17.67 28.88 24.41
C ALA A 509 -18.24 28.02 25.55
N PHE A 510 -17.78 26.77 25.69
CA PHE A 510 -18.16 25.85 26.76
C PHE A 510 -17.03 25.60 27.78
N ASP A 511 -15.95 26.40 27.78
CA ASP A 511 -14.76 26.26 28.66
C ASP A 511 -14.14 24.84 28.65
N MET A 512 -14.21 24.12 27.51
CA MET A 512 -13.79 22.72 27.39
C MET A 512 -12.27 22.58 27.17
N GLU A 513 -11.50 22.70 28.26
CA GLU A 513 -10.01 22.62 28.29
C GLU A 513 -9.36 21.60 27.30
N PRO A 514 -9.74 20.30 27.25
CA PRO A 514 -9.06 19.33 26.40
C PRO A 514 -9.20 19.57 24.90
N PHE A 515 -10.10 20.46 24.47
CA PHE A 515 -10.28 20.82 23.04
C PHE A 515 -9.56 22.13 22.67
N TYR A 516 -8.86 22.79 23.60
CA TYR A 516 -8.14 24.04 23.34
C TYR A 516 -7.06 23.92 22.24
N PHE A 517 -6.51 22.72 22.01
CA PHE A 517 -5.57 22.49 20.89
C PHE A 517 -6.15 22.86 19.52
N ILE A 518 -7.47 22.76 19.32
CA ILE A 518 -8.14 23.15 18.08
C ILE A 518 -8.02 24.68 17.86
N VAL A 519 -8.03 25.47 18.95
CA VAL A 519 -7.80 26.92 18.94
C VAL A 519 -6.32 27.26 18.68
N VAL A 520 -5.39 26.38 19.04
CA VAL A 520 -3.96 26.51 18.69
C VAL A 520 -3.74 26.25 17.20
N LEU A 521 -4.52 25.35 16.57
CA LEU A 521 -4.44 25.03 15.14
C LEU A 521 -5.03 26.10 14.19
N ARG A 522 -5.49 27.26 14.69
CA ARG A 522 -5.94 28.42 13.87
C ARG A 522 -5.04 28.74 12.65
N PRO A 523 -3.69 28.69 12.72
CA PRO A 523 -2.82 28.97 11.58
C PRO A 523 -2.97 28.03 10.37
N LEU A 524 -3.57 26.84 10.51
CA LEU A 524 -3.82 25.94 9.37
C LEU A 524 -4.70 26.58 8.28
N GLN A 525 -5.51 27.58 8.64
CA GLN A 525 -6.28 28.40 7.69
C GLN A 525 -5.39 29.09 6.64
N LEU A 526 -4.13 29.38 6.96
CA LEU A 526 -3.17 30.05 6.08
C LEU A 526 -2.69 29.17 4.92
N LEU A 527 -2.83 27.84 5.03
CA LEU A 527 -2.53 26.90 3.94
C LEU A 527 -3.40 27.17 2.70
N ARG A 528 -4.55 27.84 2.85
CA ARG A 528 -5.36 28.33 1.71
C ARG A 528 -4.59 29.28 0.79
N LEU A 529 -3.57 29.99 1.28
CA LEU A 529 -2.73 30.87 0.45
C LEU A 529 -1.83 30.09 -0.51
N PHE A 530 -1.48 28.83 -0.21
CA PHE A 530 -0.67 28.00 -1.11
C PHE A 530 -1.41 27.72 -2.44
N LYS A 531 -2.75 27.73 -2.44
CA LYS A 531 -3.59 27.66 -3.65
C LYS A 531 -3.28 28.75 -4.69
N ILE A 532 -2.65 29.86 -4.31
CA ILE A 532 -2.37 31.00 -5.21
C ILE A 532 -1.30 30.66 -6.27
N LYS A 533 -0.33 29.79 -5.96
CA LYS A 533 0.76 29.43 -6.89
C LYS A 533 0.58 27.98 -7.37
N GLN A 534 0.50 27.78 -8.69
CA GLN A 534 0.44 26.46 -9.32
C GLN A 534 1.51 25.50 -8.77
N ARG A 535 2.75 25.96 -8.61
CA ARG A 535 3.86 25.15 -8.03
C ARG A 535 3.51 24.49 -6.69
N TYR A 536 2.80 25.17 -5.78
CA TYR A 536 2.41 24.58 -4.49
C TYR A 536 1.18 23.68 -4.62
N ARG A 537 0.29 23.92 -5.59
CA ARG A 537 -0.82 23.01 -5.90
C ARG A 537 -0.27 21.68 -6.37
N ASN A 538 0.53 21.67 -7.44
CA ASN A 538 1.18 20.48 -7.97
C ASN A 538 1.93 19.67 -6.88
N VAL A 539 2.68 20.32 -5.98
CA VAL A 539 3.36 19.64 -4.86
C VAL A 539 2.38 18.99 -3.88
N LEU A 540 1.27 19.63 -3.53
CA LEU A 540 0.30 19.07 -2.58
C LEU A 540 -0.61 18.01 -3.23
N ASP A 541 -1.03 18.22 -4.48
CA ASP A 541 -1.84 17.27 -5.24
C ASP A 541 -1.05 15.95 -5.45
N THR A 542 0.24 16.03 -5.81
CA THR A 542 1.14 14.85 -5.90
C THR A 542 1.44 14.23 -4.53
N MET A 543 1.57 15.01 -3.45
CA MET A 543 1.75 14.46 -2.09
C MET A 543 0.56 13.56 -1.69
N PHE A 544 -0.67 13.95 -2.03
CA PHE A 544 -1.86 13.13 -1.76
C PHE A 544 -1.95 11.91 -2.69
N GLU A 545 -1.59 12.03 -3.97
CA GLU A 545 -1.49 10.89 -4.90
C GLU A 545 -0.46 9.83 -4.43
N LEU A 546 0.64 10.28 -3.80
CA LEU A 546 1.72 9.43 -3.30
C LEU A 546 1.50 8.92 -1.87
N PHE A 547 0.55 9.48 -1.11
CA PHE A 547 0.30 9.12 0.28
C PHE A 547 0.10 7.60 0.51
N PRO A 548 -0.65 6.85 -0.33
CA PRO A 548 -0.75 5.40 -0.20
C PRO A 548 0.59 4.65 -0.35
N ARG A 549 1.49 5.13 -1.23
CA ARG A 549 2.83 4.55 -1.40
C ARG A 549 3.68 4.80 -0.14
N MET A 550 3.66 6.03 0.37
CA MET A 550 4.35 6.41 1.61
C MET A 550 3.83 5.63 2.83
N ALA A 551 2.51 5.46 2.97
CA ALA A 551 1.90 4.66 4.02
C ALA A 551 2.36 3.19 3.97
N SER A 552 2.48 2.60 2.77
CA SER A 552 2.98 1.22 2.61
C SER A 552 4.46 1.05 3.01
N LEU A 553 5.29 2.07 2.79
CA LEU A 553 6.70 2.09 3.20
C LEU A 553 6.84 2.34 4.71
N GLY A 554 6.04 3.26 5.27
CA GLY A 554 5.96 3.50 6.71
C GLY A 554 5.52 2.26 7.48
N LEU A 555 4.58 1.47 6.95
CA LEU A 555 4.17 0.20 7.54
C LEU A 555 5.28 -0.87 7.48
N THR A 556 6.08 -0.92 6.40
CA THR A 556 7.30 -1.75 6.35
C THR A 556 8.29 -1.37 7.47
N LEU A 557 8.52 -0.07 7.68
CA LEU A 557 9.41 0.43 8.73
C LEU A 557 8.88 0.13 10.15
N ILE A 558 7.57 0.32 10.38
CA ILE A 558 6.92 -0.04 11.65
C ILE A 558 7.07 -1.54 11.98
N ILE A 559 7.05 -2.42 10.96
CA ILE A 559 7.26 -3.86 11.14
C ILE A 559 8.70 -4.18 11.59
N PHE A 560 9.71 -3.55 10.99
CA PHE A 560 11.10 -3.69 11.47
C PHE A 560 11.25 -3.18 12.90
N TYR A 561 10.72 -1.98 13.19
CA TYR A 561 10.76 -1.41 14.54
C TYR A 561 10.02 -2.27 15.57
N TYR A 562 8.89 -2.90 15.22
CA TYR A 562 8.18 -3.85 16.09
C TYR A 562 9.07 -5.04 16.47
N SER A 563 9.70 -5.70 15.48
CA SER A 563 10.56 -6.87 15.76
C SER A 563 11.77 -6.48 16.63
N PHE A 564 12.40 -5.33 16.38
CA PHE A 564 13.48 -4.83 17.24
C PHE A 564 13.01 -4.39 18.63
N ALA A 565 11.83 -3.79 18.75
CA ALA A 565 11.27 -3.35 20.04
C ALA A 565 10.88 -4.55 20.92
N ILE A 566 10.30 -5.62 20.36
CA ILE A 566 10.08 -6.89 21.07
C ILE A 566 11.40 -7.42 21.63
N VAL A 567 12.45 -7.55 20.80
CA VAL A 567 13.77 -8.02 21.23
C VAL A 567 14.35 -7.10 22.32
N GLY A 568 14.23 -5.78 22.14
CA GLY A 568 14.70 -4.78 23.11
C GLY A 568 14.03 -4.89 24.48
N MET A 569 12.72 -5.10 24.52
CA MET A 569 11.98 -5.32 25.77
C MET A 569 12.44 -6.58 26.51
N GLU A 570 12.50 -7.72 25.82
CA GLU A 570 12.82 -9.02 26.44
C GLU A 570 14.25 -9.05 27.03
N PHE A 571 15.18 -8.23 26.53
CA PHE A 571 16.57 -8.15 27.01
C PHE A 571 16.91 -6.92 27.87
N PHE A 572 16.17 -5.80 27.77
CA PHE A 572 16.52 -4.54 28.43
C PHE A 572 15.41 -3.91 29.30
N ALA A 573 14.28 -4.59 29.53
CA ALA A 573 13.27 -4.15 30.50
C ALA A 573 13.88 -3.95 31.90
N ASP A 574 13.51 -2.84 32.55
CA ASP A 574 13.92 -2.43 33.90
C ASP A 574 15.44 -2.25 34.14
N VAL A 575 16.28 -2.39 33.11
CA VAL A 575 17.74 -2.12 33.18
C VAL A 575 18.03 -0.62 33.36
N ILE A 576 17.17 0.25 32.82
CA ILE A 576 17.30 1.71 32.90
C ILE A 576 16.36 2.26 33.98
N HIS A 577 16.94 2.77 35.05
CA HIS A 577 16.24 3.43 36.16
C HIS A 577 16.86 4.81 36.47
N PRO A 578 16.18 5.73 37.17
CA PRO A 578 16.76 7.00 37.57
C PRO A 578 18.02 6.81 38.44
N ASN A 579 19.02 7.69 38.28
CA ASN A 579 20.34 7.60 38.92
C ASN A 579 21.15 6.31 38.63
N CYS A 580 20.85 5.57 37.55
CA CYS A 580 21.71 4.48 37.09
C CYS A 580 23.04 4.98 36.47
N CYS A 581 23.90 4.05 36.05
CA CYS A 581 25.11 4.31 35.25
C CYS A 581 26.13 5.32 35.86
N ASN A 582 26.12 5.50 37.18
CA ASN A 582 26.99 6.45 37.90
C ASN A 582 28.51 6.20 37.76
N THR A 583 28.93 4.99 37.43
CA THR A 583 30.34 4.61 37.15
C THR A 583 30.79 4.92 35.71
N SER A 584 29.90 5.42 34.85
CA SER A 584 30.15 5.63 33.42
C SER A 584 30.35 7.10 33.05
N THR A 585 30.90 7.35 31.86
CA THR A 585 31.02 8.71 31.29
C THR A 585 29.67 9.36 30.92
N VAL A 586 28.54 8.66 31.07
CA VAL A 586 27.18 9.20 30.84
C VAL A 586 26.37 9.39 32.12
N ALA A 587 26.99 9.29 33.30
CA ALA A 587 26.34 9.47 34.60
C ALA A 587 25.50 10.76 34.71
N ASP A 588 25.98 11.86 34.13
CA ASP A 588 25.26 13.15 34.15
C ASP A 588 23.95 13.15 33.34
N SER A 589 23.77 12.22 32.39
CA SER A 589 22.52 12.08 31.62
C SER A 589 21.45 11.32 32.39
N TYR A 590 21.84 10.39 33.28
CA TYR A 590 20.91 9.55 34.06
C TYR A 590 20.62 10.09 35.46
N ARG A 591 21.27 11.19 35.87
CA ARG A 591 21.08 11.84 37.18
C ARG A 591 19.64 12.32 37.40
N GLN A 592 19.21 12.23 38.66
CA GLN A 592 17.97 12.78 39.21
C GLN A 592 18.27 13.23 40.64
N LYS A 593 18.50 14.53 40.86
CA LYS A 593 18.94 15.07 42.16
C LYS A 593 17.98 16.15 42.68
N ASN A 594 17.40 15.89 43.84
CA ASN A 594 16.63 16.88 44.60
C ASN A 594 17.59 17.92 45.22
N VAL A 595 17.37 19.21 44.94
CA VAL A 595 18.11 20.32 45.52
C VAL A 595 17.13 21.31 46.14
N THR A 596 17.18 21.48 47.46
CA THR A 596 16.40 22.48 48.18
C THR A 596 17.04 23.87 48.07
N ILE A 597 16.31 24.82 47.48
CA ILE A 597 16.71 26.24 47.41
C ILE A 597 15.64 27.04 48.16
N GLY A 598 15.94 27.34 49.43
CA GLY A 598 14.94 27.84 50.37
C GLY A 598 13.77 26.86 50.51
N ASN A 599 12.54 27.37 50.45
CA ASN A 599 11.31 26.56 50.59
C ASN A 599 10.90 25.79 49.31
N ARG A 600 11.77 25.69 48.29
CA ARG A 600 11.48 24.96 47.05
C ARG A 600 12.48 23.83 46.79
N THR A 601 11.97 22.61 46.64
CA THR A 601 12.70 21.50 46.03
C THR A 601 12.75 21.67 44.53
N VAL A 602 13.93 21.92 43.97
CA VAL A 602 14.18 21.91 42.53
C VAL A 602 14.76 20.55 42.15
N LEU A 603 14.19 19.94 41.12
CA LEU A 603 14.54 18.62 40.62
C LEU A 603 15.55 18.78 39.46
N LEU A 604 16.80 18.37 39.67
CA LEU A 604 17.85 18.40 38.64
C LEU A 604 17.95 17.04 37.96
N GLU A 605 17.33 16.92 36.79
CA GLU A 605 17.31 15.70 35.98
C GLU A 605 18.14 15.82 34.70
N GLY A 606 18.68 14.69 34.24
CA GLY A 606 19.24 14.54 32.90
C GLY A 606 18.28 13.93 31.88
N TYR A 607 17.07 13.50 32.30
CA TYR A 607 15.98 12.94 31.50
C TYR A 607 16.23 11.64 30.68
N TYR A 608 17.47 11.21 30.45
CA TYR A 608 17.74 10.02 29.61
C TYR A 608 17.17 8.71 30.17
N HIS A 609 16.83 8.65 31.47
CA HIS A 609 16.18 7.49 32.07
C HIS A 609 14.72 7.27 31.59
N LEU A 610 14.11 8.25 30.92
CA LEU A 610 12.80 8.12 30.29
C LEU A 610 12.85 7.27 29.00
N ASN A 611 14.02 7.18 28.35
CA ASN A 611 14.26 6.35 27.17
C ASN A 611 14.59 4.92 27.63
N ASN A 612 13.55 4.11 27.83
CA ASN A 612 13.65 2.74 28.35
C ASN A 612 12.86 1.74 27.49
N PHE A 613 13.19 0.45 27.66
CA PHE A 613 12.55 -0.68 27.00
C PHE A 613 11.52 -1.38 27.90
N ASN A 614 10.90 -0.66 28.84
CA ASN A 614 9.99 -1.27 29.81
C ASN A 614 8.58 -1.51 29.24
N ASN A 615 8.28 -0.99 28.05
CA ASN A 615 7.02 -1.16 27.33
C ASN A 615 7.25 -1.04 25.81
N ILE A 616 6.33 -1.56 24.99
CA ILE A 616 6.44 -1.45 23.53
C ILE A 616 6.40 0.00 23.05
N LEU A 617 5.58 0.85 23.68
CA LEU A 617 5.47 2.28 23.37
C LEU A 617 6.73 3.07 23.77
N SER A 618 7.32 2.80 24.95
CA SER A 618 8.58 3.45 25.33
C SER A 618 9.75 2.93 24.51
N SER A 619 9.72 1.66 24.07
CA SER A 619 10.69 1.10 23.13
C SER A 619 10.64 1.82 21.77
N PHE A 620 9.45 2.01 21.17
CA PHE A 620 9.29 2.80 19.94
C PHE A 620 9.82 4.24 20.12
N GLY A 621 9.43 4.93 21.19
CA GLY A 621 9.93 6.28 21.50
C GLY A 621 11.44 6.33 21.75
N SER A 622 12.02 5.23 22.25
CA SER A 622 13.46 5.08 22.51
C SER A 622 14.28 4.71 21.27
N THR A 623 13.65 4.23 20.18
CA THR A 623 14.35 4.00 18.90
C THR A 623 14.84 5.31 18.28
N GLU A 624 14.07 6.39 18.41
CA GLU A 624 14.37 7.71 17.85
C GLU A 624 15.57 8.46 18.47
N PRO A 625 15.98 8.26 19.76
CA PRO A 625 17.20 8.87 20.31
C PRO A 625 18.39 7.94 20.68
N LEU A 626 18.28 6.60 20.64
CA LEU A 626 19.34 5.70 21.18
C LEU A 626 20.63 5.55 20.35
N TRP A 627 20.89 6.43 19.36
CA TRP A 627 21.98 6.32 18.38
C TRP A 627 23.38 6.16 19.00
N ARG A 628 23.56 6.65 20.24
CA ARG A 628 24.83 6.65 20.98
C ARG A 628 25.18 5.31 21.67
N CYS A 629 24.29 4.32 21.70
CA CYS A 629 24.44 3.15 22.57
C CYS A 629 24.39 1.76 21.90
N VAL A 630 23.48 1.49 20.95
CA VAL A 630 23.23 0.10 20.48
C VAL A 630 23.93 -0.20 19.15
N CYS A 631 25.17 -0.65 19.25
CA CYS A 631 26.13 -0.76 18.15
C CYS A 631 25.72 -1.73 17.00
N VAL A 632 24.89 -2.74 17.29
CA VAL A 632 24.46 -3.75 16.30
C VAL A 632 23.20 -3.30 15.54
N CYS A 633 22.30 -2.56 16.20
CA CYS A 633 21.11 -2.00 15.56
C CYS A 633 21.50 -1.01 14.46
N VAL A 634 22.57 -0.24 14.62
CA VAL A 634 23.00 0.75 13.62
C VAL A 634 23.17 0.13 12.23
N CYS A 635 23.77 -1.06 12.09
CA CYS A 635 23.97 -1.66 10.77
C CYS A 635 22.66 -1.96 10.03
N VAL A 636 21.68 -2.58 10.71
CA VAL A 636 20.41 -3.00 10.10
C VAL A 636 19.38 -1.86 10.10
N CYS A 637 19.32 -1.04 11.15
CA CYS A 637 18.43 0.11 11.20
C CYS A 637 18.91 1.22 10.27
N VAL A 638 20.22 1.49 10.13
CA VAL A 638 20.70 2.43 9.10
C VAL A 638 20.54 1.82 7.71
N CYS A 639 20.76 0.52 7.46
CA CYS A 639 20.48 0.00 6.12
C CYS A 639 18.98 0.00 5.79
N VAL A 640 18.09 -0.39 6.70
CA VAL A 640 16.63 -0.32 6.48
C VAL A 640 16.15 1.12 6.39
N CYS A 641 16.59 2.03 7.26
CA CYS A 641 16.19 3.43 7.19
C CYS A 641 16.83 4.15 6.00
N VAL A 642 18.04 3.81 5.57
CA VAL A 642 18.62 4.34 4.32
C VAL A 642 17.90 3.74 3.12
N CYS A 643 17.59 2.45 3.06
CA CYS A 643 16.78 1.87 1.99
C CYS A 643 15.37 2.48 1.96
N VAL A 644 14.72 2.70 3.11
CA VAL A 644 13.39 3.33 3.19
C VAL A 644 13.46 4.83 2.89
N CYS A 645 14.50 5.56 3.34
CA CYS A 645 14.71 6.96 3.00
C CYS A 645 15.08 7.12 1.53
N VAL A 646 15.95 6.30 0.96
CA VAL A 646 16.19 6.24 -0.50
C VAL A 646 14.89 5.92 -1.22
N CYS A 647 14.16 4.87 -0.82
CA CYS A 647 12.84 4.57 -1.39
C CYS A 647 11.92 5.78 -1.35
N VAL A 648 11.75 6.46 -0.21
CA VAL A 648 10.89 7.64 -0.08
C VAL A 648 11.43 8.83 -0.87
N CYS A 649 12.72 9.13 -0.81
CA CYS A 649 13.38 10.17 -1.60
C CYS A 649 13.26 9.91 -3.10
N VAL A 650 13.28 8.66 -3.55
CA VAL A 650 13.13 8.24 -4.95
C VAL A 650 11.67 8.23 -5.37
N CYS A 651 10.76 7.73 -4.52
CA CYS A 651 9.33 7.90 -4.70
C CYS A 651 8.98 9.38 -4.87
N VAL A 652 9.56 10.25 -4.03
CA VAL A 652 9.34 11.70 -4.12
C VAL A 652 10.06 12.30 -5.32
N CYS A 653 11.34 11.99 -5.61
CA CYS A 653 12.08 12.60 -6.71
C CYS A 653 11.57 12.13 -8.08
N VAL A 654 11.41 10.83 -8.29
CA VAL A 654 10.88 10.27 -9.54
C VAL A 654 9.45 10.74 -9.76
N CYS A 655 8.57 10.65 -8.75
CA CYS A 655 7.19 11.09 -8.93
C CYS A 655 7.06 12.63 -8.96
N VAL A 656 7.92 13.42 -8.31
CA VAL A 656 7.96 14.88 -8.52
C VAL A 656 8.46 15.20 -9.93
N CYS A 657 9.48 14.53 -10.46
CA CYS A 657 9.93 14.74 -11.83
C CYS A 657 8.84 14.35 -12.85
N VAL A 658 8.34 13.11 -12.81
CA VAL A 658 7.33 12.64 -13.76
C VAL A 658 6.01 13.39 -13.59
N CYS A 659 5.55 13.67 -12.36
CA CYS A 659 4.33 14.46 -12.20
C CYS A 659 4.54 15.95 -12.50
N VAL A 660 5.72 16.57 -12.31
CA VAL A 660 5.96 17.94 -12.82
C VAL A 660 5.87 17.97 -14.35
N CYS A 661 6.27 16.89 -15.04
CA CYS A 661 6.08 16.73 -16.48
C CYS A 661 4.65 16.33 -16.91
N VAL A 662 3.72 16.03 -15.99
CA VAL A 662 2.36 15.49 -16.29
C VAL A 662 1.22 16.23 -15.53
N ALA A 663 1.54 17.22 -14.68
CA ALA A 663 0.60 17.89 -13.78
C ALA A 663 -0.21 19.05 -14.41
N GLU A 664 -0.47 19.03 -15.71
CA GLU A 664 -1.42 19.97 -16.33
C GLU A 664 -2.88 19.46 -16.23
N GLU A 665 -3.09 18.13 -16.13
CA GLU A 665 -4.42 17.52 -16.13
C GLU A 665 -4.74 16.67 -14.88
N ASN A 666 -6.01 16.72 -14.48
CA ASN A 666 -6.52 16.17 -13.22
C ASN A 666 -7.04 14.72 -13.36
N GLY A 667 -6.14 13.78 -13.62
CA GLY A 667 -6.45 12.35 -13.80
C GLY A 667 -6.50 11.94 -15.28
N ILE A 668 -7.24 10.88 -15.61
CA ILE A 668 -7.48 10.47 -17.00
C ILE A 668 -8.98 10.58 -17.26
N VAL A 669 -9.35 11.40 -18.25
CA VAL A 669 -10.72 11.63 -18.72
C VAL A 669 -10.88 10.96 -20.09
N PHE A 670 -12.09 10.50 -20.40
CA PHE A 670 -12.44 9.95 -21.70
C PHE A 670 -13.89 10.33 -22.02
N GLU A 671 -14.16 10.77 -23.25
CA GLU A 671 -15.50 11.16 -23.69
C GLU A 671 -16.00 10.22 -24.80
N VAL A 672 -17.31 9.94 -24.79
CA VAL A 672 -17.93 8.92 -25.65
C VAL A 672 -19.27 9.43 -26.15
N GLU A 673 -19.38 9.73 -27.44
CA GLU A 673 -20.68 9.99 -28.07
C GLU A 673 -21.42 8.68 -28.38
N VAL A 674 -22.71 8.62 -28.03
CA VAL A 674 -23.62 7.52 -28.35
C VAL A 674 -24.79 8.06 -29.14
N GLY A 675 -25.01 7.53 -30.34
CA GLY A 675 -26.15 7.84 -31.19
C GLY A 675 -27.42 7.11 -30.76
N ARG A 676 -28.59 7.72 -31.02
CA ARG A 676 -29.91 7.12 -30.74
C ARG A 676 -30.03 5.71 -31.31
N ASP A 677 -29.60 5.49 -32.55
CA ASP A 677 -29.83 4.23 -33.25
C ASP A 677 -28.95 3.09 -32.70
N GLU A 678 -27.74 3.41 -32.24
CA GLU A 678 -26.86 2.47 -31.51
C GLU A 678 -27.48 2.07 -30.16
N ALA A 679 -28.03 3.04 -29.44
CA ALA A 679 -28.72 2.82 -28.16
C ALA A 679 -29.97 1.95 -28.33
N LEU A 680 -30.74 2.17 -29.41
CA LEU A 680 -31.91 1.35 -29.75
C LEU A 680 -31.51 -0.09 -30.10
N ALA A 681 -30.51 -0.30 -30.95
CA ALA A 681 -30.01 -1.64 -31.28
C ALA A 681 -29.48 -2.39 -30.04
N THR A 682 -28.79 -1.68 -29.14
CA THR A 682 -28.32 -2.21 -27.86
C THR A 682 -29.47 -2.57 -26.92
N LEU A 683 -30.50 -1.73 -26.85
CA LEU A 683 -31.72 -1.96 -26.07
C LEU A 683 -32.52 -3.16 -26.58
N GLU A 684 -32.58 -3.39 -27.89
CA GLU A 684 -33.18 -4.61 -28.47
C GLU A 684 -32.37 -5.87 -28.13
N LEU A 685 -31.04 -5.81 -28.19
CA LEU A 685 -30.17 -6.92 -27.82
C LEU A 685 -30.32 -7.28 -26.32
N TYR A 686 -30.47 -6.29 -25.43
CA TYR A 686 -30.78 -6.54 -24.02
C TYR A 686 -32.18 -7.14 -23.82
N LYS A 687 -33.21 -6.64 -24.50
CA LYS A 687 -34.58 -7.21 -24.48
C LYS A 687 -34.60 -8.69 -24.92
N GLN A 688 -33.77 -9.08 -25.88
CA GLN A 688 -33.64 -10.47 -26.34
C GLN A 688 -32.82 -11.36 -25.38
N THR A 689 -31.88 -10.79 -24.61
CA THR A 689 -30.88 -11.57 -23.86
C THR A 689 -31.17 -11.70 -22.36
N SER A 690 -31.80 -10.69 -21.74
CA SER A 690 -32.01 -10.59 -20.29
C SER A 690 -33.48 -10.46 -19.92
N CYS A 691 -34.03 -11.44 -19.18
CA CYS A 691 -35.35 -11.35 -18.54
C CYS A 691 -35.28 -10.55 -17.21
N ALA A 692 -34.66 -9.37 -17.24
CA ALA A 692 -34.43 -8.53 -16.06
C ALA A 692 -35.36 -7.31 -16.09
N LYS A 693 -36.42 -7.32 -15.26
CA LYS A 693 -37.34 -6.18 -15.09
C LYS A 693 -36.76 -5.10 -14.15
N GLY A 694 -35.56 -4.61 -14.48
CA GLY A 694 -34.88 -3.55 -13.73
C GLY A 694 -35.03 -2.17 -14.39
N PRO A 695 -34.98 -1.06 -13.62
CA PRO A 695 -35.08 0.31 -14.15
C PRO A 695 -33.94 0.70 -15.10
N ASP A 696 -32.79 0.00 -15.05
CA ASP A 696 -31.65 0.19 -15.96
C ASP A 696 -32.03 0.14 -17.45
N CYS A 697 -33.07 -0.62 -17.82
CA CYS A 697 -33.55 -0.73 -19.20
C CYS A 697 -34.22 0.55 -19.72
N GLU A 698 -34.71 1.45 -18.87
CA GLU A 698 -35.34 2.71 -19.31
C GLU A 698 -34.32 3.83 -19.57
N CYS A 699 -33.11 3.72 -18.99
CA CYS A 699 -32.04 4.73 -19.08
C CYS A 699 -31.41 4.90 -20.48
N LEU A 700 -31.79 4.08 -21.47
CA LEU A 700 -31.36 4.18 -22.87
C LEU A 700 -32.39 4.90 -23.79
N SER A 701 -33.47 5.43 -23.23
CA SER A 701 -34.53 6.14 -23.98
C SER A 701 -34.13 7.58 -24.40
N LEU A 702 -33.18 7.68 -25.35
CA LEU A 702 -32.67 8.95 -25.88
C LEU A 702 -33.77 9.84 -26.50
N GLN A 703 -34.06 10.99 -25.89
CA GLN A 703 -34.91 12.04 -26.47
C GLN A 703 -34.19 12.87 -27.55
N HIS A 704 -32.86 12.98 -27.48
CA HIS A 704 -32.02 13.65 -28.48
C HIS A 704 -31.44 12.66 -29.51
N THR A 705 -30.76 13.18 -30.53
CA THR A 705 -30.13 12.39 -31.62
C THR A 705 -28.87 11.66 -31.17
N SER A 706 -28.09 12.27 -30.28
CA SER A 706 -26.92 11.69 -29.64
C SER A 706 -26.74 12.25 -28.22
N LEU A 707 -25.90 11.58 -27.42
CA LEU A 707 -25.45 12.02 -26.09
C LEU A 707 -23.96 11.76 -25.93
N VAL A 708 -23.22 12.74 -25.42
CA VAL A 708 -21.83 12.58 -25.00
C VAL A 708 -21.80 12.19 -23.51
N TYR A 709 -21.08 11.11 -23.20
CA TYR A 709 -20.82 10.64 -21.85
C TYR A 709 -19.35 10.87 -21.49
N GLN A 710 -19.08 11.58 -20.40
CA GLN A 710 -17.74 11.78 -19.86
C GLN A 710 -17.46 10.76 -18.75
N GLY A 711 -16.45 9.90 -18.97
CA GLY A 711 -15.89 9.00 -17.98
C GLY A 711 -14.56 9.54 -17.43
N ARG A 712 -14.20 9.14 -16.21
CA ARG A 712 -12.99 9.61 -15.53
C ARG A 712 -12.45 8.58 -14.55
N ARG A 713 -11.13 8.41 -14.53
CA ARG A 713 -10.42 7.64 -13.49
C ARG A 713 -9.27 8.42 -12.89
N SER A 714 -8.96 8.16 -11.62
CA SER A 714 -7.71 8.56 -11.01
C SER A 714 -6.53 7.84 -11.71
N ARG A 715 -5.36 8.49 -11.70
CA ARG A 715 -4.11 7.84 -12.09
C ARG A 715 -3.70 6.85 -10.99
N THR A 716 -2.90 5.87 -11.40
CA THR A 716 -2.45 4.73 -10.59
C THR A 716 -0.94 4.58 -10.73
N LYS A 717 -0.28 3.88 -9.80
CA LYS A 717 1.16 3.58 -9.91
C LYS A 717 1.50 2.98 -11.28
N SER A 718 0.66 2.09 -11.80
CA SER A 718 0.82 1.49 -13.13
C SER A 718 0.89 2.52 -14.25
N ASP A 719 0.01 3.54 -14.25
CA ASP A 719 0.01 4.57 -15.30
C ASP A 719 1.32 5.38 -15.29
N LEU A 720 1.84 5.68 -14.10
CA LEU A 720 3.12 6.38 -13.93
C LEU A 720 4.31 5.50 -14.35
N SER A 721 4.28 4.21 -14.01
CA SER A 721 5.32 3.24 -14.39
C SER A 721 5.32 2.91 -15.89
N ILE A 722 4.16 2.92 -16.56
CA ILE A 722 4.07 2.80 -18.02
C ILE A 722 4.81 3.97 -18.68
N LYS A 723 4.47 5.21 -18.33
CA LYS A 723 5.13 6.42 -18.87
C LYS A 723 6.64 6.48 -18.58
N MET A 724 7.09 5.90 -17.48
CA MET A 724 8.51 5.91 -17.09
C MET A 724 9.37 4.92 -17.88
N TYR A 725 8.76 3.88 -18.48
CA TYR A 725 9.45 2.85 -19.26
C TYR A 725 8.89 2.75 -20.69
N GLU A 726 8.26 3.81 -21.19
CA GLU A 726 7.47 3.83 -22.44
C GLU A 726 8.30 3.39 -23.66
N GLU A 727 9.57 3.80 -23.73
CA GLU A 727 10.52 3.44 -24.78
C GLU A 727 10.89 1.93 -24.80
N GLU A 728 10.82 1.24 -23.67
CA GLU A 728 11.24 -0.17 -23.52
C GLU A 728 10.09 -1.17 -23.57
N ILE A 729 8.86 -0.76 -23.25
CA ILE A 729 7.71 -1.65 -23.11
C ILE A 729 7.42 -2.43 -24.41
N GLN A 730 7.66 -1.83 -25.57
CA GLN A 730 7.50 -2.49 -26.87
C GLN A 730 8.54 -3.59 -27.11
N GLU A 731 9.79 -3.42 -26.65
CA GLU A 731 10.81 -4.46 -26.70
C GLU A 731 10.44 -5.64 -25.78
N TRP A 732 9.91 -5.35 -24.59
CA TRP A 732 9.46 -6.38 -23.65
C TRP A 732 8.30 -7.22 -24.22
N TYR A 733 7.36 -6.60 -24.95
CA TYR A 733 6.32 -7.34 -25.66
C TYR A 733 6.90 -8.19 -26.80
N ALA A 734 7.82 -7.65 -27.59
CA ALA A 734 8.47 -8.39 -28.68
C ALA A 734 9.36 -9.55 -28.18
N GLU A 735 9.89 -9.47 -26.97
CA GLU A 735 10.57 -10.58 -26.28
C GLU A 735 9.58 -11.65 -25.81
N PHE A 736 8.56 -11.27 -25.04
CA PHE A 736 7.52 -12.19 -24.55
C PHE A 736 6.80 -12.96 -25.67
N SER A 737 6.53 -12.31 -26.81
CA SER A 737 5.97 -12.99 -27.98
C SER A 737 6.91 -14.04 -28.59
N ARG A 738 8.24 -13.87 -28.50
CA ARG A 738 9.22 -14.88 -28.96
C ARG A 738 9.29 -16.07 -28.00
N GLU A 739 9.24 -15.81 -26.69
CA GLU A 739 9.22 -16.87 -25.68
C GLU A 739 7.99 -17.78 -25.85
N ASN A 740 6.78 -17.19 -25.93
CA ASN A 740 5.53 -17.93 -26.10
C ASN A 740 5.44 -18.73 -27.41
N LEU A 741 6.10 -18.30 -28.48
CA LEU A 741 6.22 -19.08 -29.72
C LEU A 741 7.09 -20.33 -29.48
N SER A 742 8.24 -20.17 -28.80
CA SER A 742 9.18 -21.27 -28.55
C SER A 742 8.63 -22.35 -27.61
N GLU A 743 7.75 -22.03 -26.67
CA GLU A 743 7.07 -23.03 -25.84
C GLU A 743 6.02 -23.84 -26.65
N ASN A 744 5.31 -23.20 -27.58
CA ASN A 744 4.33 -23.89 -28.43
C ASN A 744 4.99 -24.90 -29.38
N ASP A 745 6.11 -24.54 -30.02
CA ASP A 745 6.85 -25.45 -30.90
C ASP A 745 7.38 -26.68 -30.12
N GLN A 746 7.95 -26.49 -28.93
CA GLN A 746 8.37 -27.59 -28.05
C GLN A 746 7.21 -28.44 -27.49
N GLY A 747 5.99 -27.90 -27.50
CA GLY A 747 4.77 -28.66 -27.23
C GLY A 747 4.36 -29.52 -28.43
N LEU A 748 4.52 -29.00 -29.64
CA LEU A 748 4.15 -29.67 -30.90
C LEU A 748 5.09 -30.85 -31.23
N GLU A 749 6.41 -30.68 -31.07
CA GLU A 749 7.39 -31.77 -31.25
C GLU A 749 7.09 -32.96 -30.31
N ARG A 750 6.77 -32.70 -29.04
CA ARG A 750 6.40 -33.76 -28.07
C ARG A 750 5.09 -34.49 -28.38
N VAL A 751 4.21 -33.90 -29.19
CA VAL A 751 2.99 -34.56 -29.70
C VAL A 751 3.29 -35.41 -30.94
N LEU A 752 4.30 -35.04 -31.73
CA LEU A 752 4.74 -35.80 -32.91
C LEU A 752 5.60 -37.04 -32.55
N ASP A 753 6.41 -36.97 -31.50
CA ASP A 753 7.25 -38.09 -31.01
C ASP A 753 6.49 -39.13 -30.15
N SER A 754 5.17 -39.03 -30.04
CA SER A 754 4.35 -40.05 -29.38
C SER A 754 4.04 -41.21 -30.35
N PRO A 755 4.50 -42.45 -30.10
CA PRO A 755 4.38 -43.55 -31.07
C PRO A 755 2.91 -43.94 -31.27
N ALA A 756 2.43 -43.82 -32.52
CA ALA A 756 1.08 -44.21 -32.90
C ALA A 756 0.88 -45.73 -32.74
N SER A 757 -0.28 -46.14 -32.22
CA SER A 757 -0.64 -47.54 -32.08
C SER A 757 -1.17 -48.12 -33.40
N ASP A 758 -0.48 -49.13 -33.94
CA ASP A 758 -0.87 -49.81 -35.17
C ASP A 758 -2.24 -50.54 -35.07
N PRO A 759 -3.01 -50.63 -36.17
CA PRO A 759 -4.24 -51.41 -36.24
C PRO A 759 -3.96 -52.92 -36.46
N PRO A 760 -4.85 -53.82 -36.02
CA PRO A 760 -4.64 -55.27 -36.12
C PRO A 760 -5.08 -55.85 -37.48
N HIS A 761 -4.37 -56.87 -37.99
CA HIS A 761 -4.94 -58.16 -38.47
C HIS A 761 -3.89 -59.14 -39.09
N HIS A 762 -4.06 -60.44 -38.79
CA HIS A 762 -3.68 -61.67 -39.54
C HIS A 762 -2.22 -62.03 -39.93
N ASP A 763 -1.66 -62.94 -39.11
CA ASP A 763 -1.17 -64.30 -39.47
C ASP A 763 -0.06 -64.58 -40.53
N ALA A 764 1.11 -64.99 -39.99
CA ALA A 764 2.04 -66.04 -40.47
C ALA A 764 2.91 -65.84 -41.75
N PRO A 765 4.03 -66.60 -41.94
CA PRO A 765 4.87 -67.36 -40.99
C PRO A 765 6.36 -66.92 -40.96
N GLN A 766 7.14 -67.34 -39.96
CA GLN A 766 8.58 -67.04 -39.83
C GLN A 766 9.50 -68.03 -40.58
N PRO A 767 10.59 -67.56 -41.23
CA PRO A 767 11.78 -68.35 -41.57
C PRO A 767 12.78 -68.42 -40.39
N PRO A 768 13.75 -69.36 -40.39
CA PRO A 768 14.53 -69.72 -39.21
C PRO A 768 15.77 -68.84 -38.93
N GLN A 769 16.14 -68.74 -37.64
CA GLN A 769 17.40 -68.15 -37.18
C GLN A 769 18.60 -69.12 -37.30
N PRO A 770 19.78 -68.67 -37.75
CA PRO A 770 21.06 -69.31 -37.47
C PRO A 770 21.52 -69.02 -36.03
N VAL A 771 22.17 -70.00 -35.38
CA VAL A 771 22.62 -69.92 -33.98
C VAL A 771 24.05 -69.35 -33.87
N THR A 772 24.38 -68.87 -32.67
CA THR A 772 25.63 -68.22 -32.21
C THR A 772 26.94 -69.00 -32.50
N PRO A 773 28.10 -68.36 -32.27
CA PRO A 773 28.78 -68.69 -31.01
C PRO A 773 29.51 -67.54 -30.28
N LYS A 774 29.43 -67.59 -28.95
CA LYS A 774 30.20 -66.85 -27.93
C LYS A 774 29.94 -65.34 -27.81
#